data_AF-A0A8C1CZA6-F1
#
_entry.id   AF-A0A8C1CZA6-F1
#
_cell.length_a   1.000
_cell.length_b   1.000
_cell.length_c   1.000
_cell.angle_alpha   90.00
_cell.angle_beta   90.00
_cell.angle_gamma   90.00
#
_symmetry.space_group_name_H-M   'P 1'
#
loop_
_entity.id
_entity.type
_entity.pdbx_description
1 polymer ?
#
loop_
_entity_poly.entity_id
_entity_poly.type
_entity_poly.pdbx_seq_one_letter_code
_entity_poly.pdbx_strand_id
1 'polypeptide(L)'
;MHQSLIVVENVHCASVSESVVFLVVSSPSLNTGVSVLKPLAARRRSGVRVQGREMKRLTWFALAFTLIATGFAAKTPYQAVLQHSRIRGRSHGPNVCAMQNIQGSDKKYFTNCKQWYHRKICGKPTVVTYECCPGYEKVTGEKGCPAALPLVNIYKTLGVIGATTTKMYSERANLQEEIEGPGSFTFFAPSNEAWAALPTEILDALVSNVNIELLNALHYHMINKRLTSDDLKHGASFPSMYQDLNVHIQHYSNGVVTVNCARLVKTDQHATNGIVHVVDRVITAITNNVNSLIDTDDDLDTLRTAVAAAGLTSLLENEGSYTIFAPTNEAFEKIPPETLTRILGDPLALKDLLNYHILKSLHCSESIVAGTPMETLQGTVLEVGCDGEEMTINGKAIVTQRDKLGTNGVIHYINELLIPDSAKTLMELAEGSVVTTASKLFKDAGLTDHLIGSEAVTLLAPLNDAFKDKSLAMTPDMKKLLRNHILKERFSSKNLYHGQELETLGGVKLRVFVFRNSLCIENACIAADDKNGRFANMFIINKLLTPPMGTVMDLLKADDRFSTLVGIIQRAGLTELLNKKGTYTFFAPTNAAFSAMPPADLSKLMRNPKELANLLKYHIGEEFLVSGAVTSHTRVTPLTGDKLELGTRNTTVYVNRVPVVEADLMATNGVVHAVDVIVKPLPLQDCDFFSCAKGPWMKSGDFQISQIDDSKVMALHMFWIFIRLLLWNFSLNCLNQMLVQHIFCISFYCFCNDLVVAFDIPVACLHGLSWNKYYLGT
;
A
#
# COMPACT_ATOMS: atom_id res chain seq x y z
N MET A 1 -9.60 -31.90 -4.11
CA MET A 1 -8.25 -32.11 -3.52
C MET A 1 -7.45 -30.86 -3.78
N HIS A 2 -7.48 -29.93 -2.82
CA HIS A 2 -6.91 -28.60 -2.95
C HIS A 2 -5.48 -28.57 -2.41
N GLN A 3 -4.54 -28.14 -3.25
CA GLN A 3 -3.23 -27.65 -2.84
C GLN A 3 -3.38 -26.18 -2.43
N SER A 4 -3.04 -25.88 -1.18
CA SER A 4 -2.97 -24.52 -0.65
C SER A 4 -1.54 -24.00 -0.82
N LEU A 5 -1.40 -22.95 -1.62
CA LEU A 5 -0.21 -22.12 -1.76
C LEU A 5 0.08 -21.41 -0.42
N ILE A 6 1.34 -21.45 0.01
CA ILE A 6 1.88 -20.64 1.10
C ILE A 6 2.33 -19.31 0.49
N VAL A 7 1.72 -18.20 0.91
CA VAL A 7 2.18 -16.83 0.65
C VAL A 7 3.12 -16.45 1.79
N VAL A 8 4.38 -16.12 1.45
CA VAL A 8 5.36 -15.57 2.40
C VAL A 8 5.36 -14.05 2.23
N GLU A 9 4.83 -13.33 3.23
CA GLU A 9 4.91 -11.87 3.32
C GLU A 9 6.28 -11.43 3.84
N ASN A 10 6.83 -10.41 3.18
CA ASN A 10 8.04 -9.70 3.57
C ASN A 10 7.82 -8.86 4.84
N VAL A 11 8.47 -9.24 5.94
CA VAL A 11 8.51 -8.46 7.18
C VAL A 11 9.56 -7.35 7.07
N HIS A 12 9.12 -6.10 7.04
CA HIS A 12 9.89 -4.94 7.51
C HIS A 12 8.98 -4.07 8.39
N CYS A 13 9.31 -4.02 9.69
CA CYS A 13 8.68 -3.24 10.75
C CYS A 13 7.15 -3.35 10.87
N ALA A 14 6.67 -4.47 11.40
CA ALA A 14 5.33 -4.59 11.96
C ALA A 14 5.40 -4.73 13.49
N SER A 15 4.67 -3.86 14.18
CA SER A 15 4.29 -3.98 15.57
C SER A 15 3.47 -5.25 15.77
N VAL A 16 3.85 -6.05 16.76
CA VAL A 16 3.15 -7.28 17.16
C VAL A 16 1.82 -6.92 17.83
N SER A 17 0.69 -7.26 17.20
CA SER A 17 -0.48 -7.83 17.88
C SER A 17 -1.54 -8.25 16.86
N GLU A 18 -1.66 -9.54 16.57
CA GLU A 18 -2.94 -10.11 16.13
C GLU A 18 -3.19 -11.43 16.85
N SER A 19 -4.37 -11.49 17.46
CA SER A 19 -4.91 -12.60 18.23
C SER A 19 -5.45 -13.66 17.26
N VAL A 20 -4.97 -14.89 17.38
CA VAL A 20 -5.50 -16.04 16.64
C VAL A 20 -6.82 -16.49 17.28
N VAL A 21 -7.90 -16.41 16.52
CA VAL A 21 -9.21 -17.02 16.81
C VAL A 21 -9.14 -18.51 16.48
N PHE A 22 -9.35 -19.38 17.47
CA PHE A 22 -9.49 -20.83 17.24
C PHE A 22 -10.95 -21.19 16.96
N LEU A 23 -11.23 -21.63 15.74
CA LEU A 23 -12.48 -22.32 15.36
C LEU A 23 -12.43 -23.76 15.88
N VAL A 24 -13.31 -24.09 16.83
CA VAL A 24 -13.60 -25.46 17.26
C VAL A 24 -14.67 -26.03 16.35
N VAL A 25 -14.34 -27.07 15.59
CA VAL A 25 -15.31 -27.91 14.88
C VAL A 25 -15.56 -29.18 15.70
N SER A 26 -16.76 -29.30 16.24
CA SER A 26 -17.37 -30.50 16.85
C SER A 26 -17.87 -31.45 15.74
N SER A 27 -17.57 -32.76 15.73
CA SER A 27 -18.30 -33.90 16.38
C SER A 27 -17.90 -35.22 15.65
N PRO A 28 -18.36 -36.44 16.02
CA PRO A 28 -18.28 -37.15 17.31
C PRO A 28 -17.83 -38.64 17.21
N SER A 29 -17.60 -39.23 18.40
CA SER A 29 -17.83 -40.65 18.81
C SER A 29 -16.99 -41.81 18.25
N LEU A 30 -16.30 -42.53 19.15
CA LEU A 30 -16.58 -43.94 19.50
C LEU A 30 -15.68 -44.43 20.66
N ASN A 31 -16.31 -44.76 21.79
CA ASN A 31 -16.16 -45.98 22.63
C ASN A 31 -14.81 -46.75 22.61
N THR A 32 -14.20 -47.19 23.72
CA THR A 32 -14.71 -47.86 24.94
C THR A 32 -13.58 -48.00 25.98
N GLY A 33 -13.93 -48.20 27.27
CA GLY A 33 -13.29 -49.25 28.09
C GLY A 33 -12.44 -48.85 29.31
N VAL A 34 -13.11 -48.63 30.45
CA VAL A 34 -12.64 -48.82 31.84
C VAL A 34 -12.28 -50.32 32.04
N SER A 35 -11.28 -50.84 32.78
CA SER A 35 -10.99 -50.72 34.23
C SER A 35 -9.72 -51.49 34.64
N VAL A 36 -8.90 -50.86 35.49
CA VAL A 36 -8.23 -51.31 36.74
C VAL A 36 -8.16 -52.82 37.08
N LEU A 37 -6.95 -53.34 37.36
CA LEU A 37 -6.57 -54.08 38.60
C LEU A 37 -5.04 -54.37 38.68
N LYS A 38 -4.43 -54.04 39.83
CA LYS A 38 -3.09 -54.41 40.37
C LYS A 38 -3.21 -55.69 41.22
N PRO A 39 -2.15 -56.25 41.88
CA PRO A 39 -0.70 -56.34 41.60
C PRO A 39 -0.14 -57.79 41.76
N LEU A 40 1.09 -58.07 41.31
CA LEU A 40 1.90 -59.19 41.86
C LEU A 40 3.40 -58.92 41.66
N ALA A 41 4.17 -59.15 42.72
CA ALA A 41 5.57 -58.82 42.85
C ALA A 41 6.51 -60.00 42.54
N ALA A 42 7.65 -59.63 41.96
CA ALA A 42 9.00 -60.20 42.10
C ALA A 42 9.38 -61.52 41.39
N ARG A 43 10.22 -61.39 40.34
CA ARG A 43 11.55 -62.03 40.31
C ARG A 43 12.53 -61.32 39.35
N ARG A 44 13.68 -60.88 39.90
CA ARG A 44 14.92 -60.41 39.23
C ARG A 44 15.42 -61.48 38.24
N ARG A 45 16.13 -61.25 37.13
CA ARG A 45 17.22 -60.33 36.65
C ARG A 45 17.04 -60.27 35.11
N SER A 46 17.50 -59.33 34.28
CA SER A 46 18.67 -58.44 34.20
C SER A 46 18.48 -57.52 32.98
N GLY A 47 18.96 -56.27 32.99
CA GLY A 47 19.28 -55.56 31.75
C GLY A 47 19.10 -54.05 31.74
N VAL A 48 20.20 -53.34 32.01
CA VAL A 48 20.53 -51.97 31.55
C VAL A 48 19.85 -50.78 32.24
N ARG A 49 20.72 -49.97 32.85
CA ARG A 49 20.51 -48.74 33.61
C ARG A 49 20.90 -47.57 32.70
N VAL A 50 19.96 -46.68 32.36
CA VAL A 50 20.27 -45.34 31.81
C VAL A 50 19.68 -44.30 32.76
N GLN A 51 20.53 -43.36 33.17
CA GLN A 51 20.32 -42.38 34.23
C GLN A 51 19.17 -41.40 33.95
N GLY A 52 18.28 -41.27 34.94
CA GLY A 52 17.41 -40.11 35.07
C GLY A 52 18.21 -38.85 35.42
N ARG A 53 18.32 -37.93 34.47
CA ARG A 53 18.70 -36.53 34.74
C ARG A 53 18.12 -35.48 33.78
N GLU A 54 17.17 -35.85 32.92
CA GLU A 54 16.59 -34.91 31.94
C GLU A 54 15.13 -34.49 32.22
N MET A 55 14.36 -35.28 32.97
CA MET A 55 12.93 -35.02 33.17
C MET A 55 12.60 -33.90 34.19
N LYS A 56 13.58 -33.46 34.98
CA LYS A 56 13.44 -32.33 35.92
C LYS A 56 13.80 -30.97 35.31
N ARG A 57 14.51 -30.93 34.17
CA ARG A 57 14.82 -29.66 33.49
C ARG A 57 13.66 -29.24 32.57
N LEU A 58 12.99 -30.18 31.92
CA LEU A 58 11.85 -29.86 31.04
C LEU A 58 10.65 -29.28 31.80
N THR A 59 10.40 -29.73 33.03
CA THR A 59 9.32 -29.22 33.90
C THR A 59 9.60 -27.83 34.44
N TRP A 60 10.86 -27.50 34.74
CA TRP A 60 11.26 -26.14 35.13
C TRP A 60 11.30 -25.16 33.94
N PHE A 61 11.67 -25.62 32.74
CA PHE A 61 11.60 -24.80 31.53
C PHE A 61 10.15 -24.53 31.10
N ALA A 62 9.22 -25.49 31.24
CA ALA A 62 7.80 -25.27 30.97
C ALA A 62 7.14 -24.33 31.99
N LEU A 63 7.53 -24.39 33.28
CA LEU A 63 7.07 -23.46 34.31
C LEU A 63 7.67 -22.06 34.12
N ALA A 64 8.94 -21.95 33.69
CA ALA A 64 9.57 -20.68 33.39
C ALA A 64 9.00 -20.03 32.11
N PHE A 65 8.67 -20.81 31.08
CA PHE A 65 8.03 -20.28 29.86
C PHE A 65 6.59 -19.82 30.12
N THR A 66 5.85 -20.50 31.01
CA THR A 66 4.51 -20.05 31.44
C THR A 66 4.56 -18.85 32.40
N LEU A 67 5.63 -18.69 33.20
CA LEU A 67 5.87 -17.48 34.00
C LEU A 67 6.42 -16.29 33.19
N ILE A 68 7.13 -16.52 32.08
CA ILE A 68 7.63 -15.45 31.20
C ILE A 68 6.54 -14.99 30.22
N ALA A 69 5.59 -15.86 29.87
CA ALA A 69 4.44 -15.51 29.01
C ALA A 69 3.30 -14.77 29.73
N THR A 70 3.33 -14.65 31.06
CA THR A 70 2.26 -14.00 31.86
C THR A 70 2.57 -12.54 32.26
N GLY A 71 3.62 -11.92 31.69
CA GLY A 71 4.08 -10.59 32.12
C GLY A 71 4.04 -9.46 31.09
N PHE A 72 3.63 -9.70 29.84
CA PHE A 72 3.49 -8.63 28.85
C PHE A 72 2.04 -8.51 28.43
N ALA A 73 1.25 -7.80 29.25
CA ALA A 73 0.00 -7.24 28.75
C ALA A 73 0.34 -6.40 27.51
N ALA A 74 -0.28 -6.72 26.37
CA ALA A 74 -0.10 -5.95 25.15
C ALA A 74 -0.48 -4.49 25.44
N LYS A 75 0.47 -3.57 25.23
CA LYS A 75 0.23 -2.14 25.49
C LYS A 75 -0.80 -1.61 24.51
N THR A 76 -1.71 -0.76 24.99
CA THR A 76 -2.69 -0.10 24.10
C THR A 76 -1.96 0.84 23.13
N PRO A 77 -2.54 1.15 21.94
CA PRO A 77 -1.95 2.12 21.02
C PRO A 77 -1.66 3.47 21.70
N TYR A 78 -2.57 3.93 22.55
CA TYR A 78 -2.38 5.12 23.38
C TYR A 78 -1.13 5.02 24.27
N GLN A 79 -0.98 3.95 25.03
CA GLN A 79 0.19 3.73 25.90
C GLN A 79 1.51 3.70 25.12
N ALA A 80 1.50 3.07 23.94
CA ALA A 80 2.69 3.02 23.09
C ALA A 80 3.12 4.43 22.66
N VAL A 81 2.15 5.27 22.27
CA VAL A 81 2.40 6.66 21.87
C VAL A 81 2.78 7.53 23.08
N LEU A 82 2.12 7.37 24.22
CA LEU A 82 2.45 8.07 25.46
C LEU A 82 3.86 7.73 25.95
N GLN A 83 4.26 6.45 25.89
CA GLN A 83 5.62 6.02 26.23
C GLN A 83 6.64 6.68 25.31
N HIS A 84 6.36 6.74 24.01
CA HIS A 84 7.25 7.42 23.07
C HIS A 84 7.35 8.92 23.39
N SER A 85 6.23 9.58 23.68
CA SER A 85 6.19 10.99 24.11
C SER A 85 7.02 11.24 25.39
N ARG A 86 6.93 10.36 26.40
CA ARG A 86 7.75 10.41 27.62
C ARG A 86 9.24 10.28 27.35
N ILE A 87 9.63 9.35 26.47
CA ILE A 87 11.03 9.15 26.09
C ILE A 87 11.60 10.43 25.45
N ARG A 88 10.81 11.09 24.59
CA ARG A 88 11.20 12.35 23.93
C ARG A 88 11.22 13.55 24.88
N GLY A 89 10.36 13.58 25.89
CA GLY A 89 10.32 14.64 26.90
C GLY A 89 11.39 14.51 28.00
N ARG A 90 12.05 13.35 28.14
CA ARG A 90 13.00 13.06 29.22
C ARG A 90 14.15 14.07 29.37
N SER A 91 14.61 14.69 28.28
CA SER A 91 15.65 15.73 28.31
C SER A 91 15.18 17.03 28.98
N HIS A 92 13.86 17.28 29.01
CA HIS A 92 13.24 18.47 29.57
C HIS A 92 12.87 18.32 31.06
N GLY A 93 13.06 17.13 31.64
CA GLY A 93 12.89 16.86 33.06
C GLY A 93 12.04 15.61 33.35
N PRO A 94 11.87 15.22 34.63
CA PRO A 94 10.98 14.13 35.02
C PRO A 94 9.54 14.41 34.61
N ASN A 95 8.82 13.37 34.19
CA ASN A 95 7.40 13.38 33.81
C ASN A 95 6.99 14.47 32.81
N VAL A 96 7.90 14.83 31.90
CA VAL A 96 7.59 15.70 30.76
C VAL A 96 7.26 14.85 29.53
N CYS A 97 6.21 15.25 28.82
CA CYS A 97 5.72 14.62 27.59
C CYS A 97 5.91 15.59 26.42
N ALA A 98 6.38 15.07 25.28
CA ALA A 98 6.43 15.80 24.03
C ALA A 98 5.07 15.78 23.32
N MET A 99 4.55 16.96 23.00
CA MET A 99 3.24 17.16 22.36
C MET A 99 3.43 17.90 21.04
N GLN A 100 2.79 17.43 19.97
CA GLN A 100 2.69 18.20 18.73
C GLN A 100 1.49 19.12 18.80
N ASN A 101 1.75 20.41 18.64
CA ASN A 101 0.71 21.42 18.50
C ASN A 101 0.59 21.83 17.03
N ILE A 102 -0.64 21.94 16.52
CA ILE A 102 -0.90 22.45 15.18
C ILE A 102 -0.68 23.97 15.19
N GLN A 103 0.08 24.52 14.24
CA GLN A 103 0.29 25.96 14.18
C GLN A 103 -1.04 26.69 13.91
N GLY A 104 -1.38 27.64 14.77
CA GLY A 104 -2.64 28.41 14.66
C GLY A 104 -3.87 27.69 15.20
N SER A 105 -3.70 26.58 15.93
CA SER A 105 -4.77 25.85 16.61
C SER A 105 -4.32 25.47 18.02
N ASP A 106 -5.29 25.21 18.90
CA ASP A 106 -5.06 24.71 20.26
C ASP A 106 -5.04 23.18 20.33
N LYS A 107 -5.20 22.49 19.19
CA LYS A 107 -5.18 21.03 19.10
C LYS A 107 -3.77 20.46 19.29
N LYS A 108 -3.64 19.62 20.33
CA LYS A 108 -2.40 18.93 20.71
C LYS A 108 -2.54 17.42 20.59
N TYR A 109 -1.47 16.79 20.12
CA TYR A 109 -1.40 15.34 19.91
C TYR A 109 -0.13 14.76 20.55
N PHE A 110 -0.26 13.60 21.19
CA PHE A 110 0.91 12.81 21.55
C PHE A 110 1.60 12.31 20.28
N THR A 111 2.92 12.40 20.23
CA THR A 111 3.66 12.10 18.99
C THR A 111 4.06 10.63 18.90
N ASN A 112 3.57 9.93 17.87
CA ASN A 112 4.15 8.64 17.49
C ASN A 112 5.44 8.81 16.66
N CYS A 113 6.16 7.72 16.40
CA CYS A 113 7.42 7.76 15.65
C CYS A 113 7.26 8.37 14.25
N LYS A 114 6.18 8.04 13.53
CA LYS A 114 5.92 8.50 12.15
C LYS A 114 5.65 10.00 12.12
N GLN A 115 4.76 10.48 12.99
CA GLN A 115 4.38 11.90 13.08
C GLN A 115 5.54 12.80 13.52
N TRP A 116 6.46 12.29 14.36
CA TRP A 116 7.63 13.05 14.80
C TRP A 116 8.51 13.55 13.64
N TYR A 117 8.67 12.73 12.60
CA TYR A 117 9.52 13.05 11.44
C TYR A 117 8.82 13.92 10.39
N HIS A 118 7.52 13.74 10.17
CA HIS A 118 6.80 14.47 9.11
C HIS A 118 6.30 15.86 9.53
N ARG A 119 6.20 16.15 10.84
CA ARG A 119 5.82 17.46 11.42
C ARG A 119 4.62 18.14 10.76
N LYS A 120 3.65 17.34 10.31
CA LYS A 120 2.38 17.82 9.76
C LYS A 120 1.24 16.97 10.31
N ILE A 121 0.13 17.63 10.62
CA ILE A 121 -1.17 17.00 10.94
C ILE A 121 -2.21 17.73 10.10
N CYS A 122 -3.01 16.98 9.36
CA CYS A 122 -4.00 17.52 8.42
C CYS A 122 -3.43 18.61 7.51
N GLY A 123 -2.27 18.34 6.89
CA GLY A 123 -1.58 19.30 6.01
C GLY A 123 -0.92 20.50 6.69
N LYS A 124 -1.30 20.83 7.94
CA LYS A 124 -0.77 21.97 8.69
C LYS A 124 0.56 21.62 9.39
N PRO A 125 1.55 22.53 9.39
CA PRO A 125 2.79 22.34 10.12
C PRO A 125 2.54 22.26 11.63
N THR A 126 3.30 21.41 12.31
CA THR A 126 3.23 21.26 13.77
C THR A 126 4.51 21.72 14.46
N VAL A 127 4.35 22.26 15.68
CA VAL A 127 5.45 22.61 16.58
C VAL A 127 5.45 21.63 17.74
N VAL A 128 6.63 21.17 18.14
CA VAL A 128 6.77 20.34 19.33
C VAL A 128 6.82 21.23 20.56
N THR A 129 5.90 20.97 21.48
CA THR A 129 5.82 21.58 22.81
C THR A 129 6.09 20.51 23.88
N TYR A 130 6.49 20.95 25.07
CA TYR A 130 6.83 20.06 26.18
C TYR A 130 5.99 20.44 27.40
N GLU A 131 5.15 19.51 27.82
CA GLU A 131 4.17 19.71 28.88
C GLU A 131 4.27 18.59 29.91
N CYS A 132 3.67 18.79 31.09
CA CYS A 132 3.61 17.71 32.06
C CYS A 132 2.79 16.55 31.50
N CYS A 133 3.30 15.35 31.67
CA CYS A 133 2.54 14.15 31.38
C CYS A 133 1.28 14.10 32.26
N PRO A 134 0.23 13.37 31.83
CA PRO A 134 -0.95 13.14 32.64
C PRO A 134 -0.61 12.72 34.08
N GLY A 135 -1.19 13.44 35.06
CA GLY A 135 -1.02 13.19 36.50
C GLY A 135 0.09 13.98 37.21
N TYR A 136 0.84 14.83 36.50
CA TYR A 136 1.99 15.57 37.06
C TYR A 136 1.89 17.08 36.84
N GLU A 137 2.55 17.85 37.70
CA GLU A 137 2.61 19.31 37.62
C GLU A 137 4.04 19.85 37.79
N LYS A 138 4.24 21.11 37.38
CA LYS A 138 5.50 21.82 37.54
C LYS A 138 5.63 22.34 38.97
N VAL A 139 6.82 22.20 39.55
CA VAL A 139 7.17 22.84 40.82
C VAL A 139 8.06 24.05 40.53
N THR A 140 7.76 25.18 41.17
CA THR A 140 8.51 26.42 40.95
C THR A 140 9.97 26.24 41.38
N GLY A 141 10.91 26.50 40.47
CA GLY A 141 12.34 26.33 40.72
C GLY A 141 12.91 24.96 40.37
N GLU A 142 12.08 23.97 40.04
CA GLU A 142 12.52 22.63 39.63
C GLU A 142 12.34 22.41 38.13
N LYS A 143 13.22 21.58 37.54
CA LYS A 143 13.14 21.23 36.12
C LYS A 143 12.11 20.11 35.92
N GLY A 144 11.26 20.26 34.89
CA GLY A 144 10.26 19.25 34.51
C GLY A 144 8.99 19.31 35.36
N CYS A 145 8.41 18.14 35.62
CA CYS A 145 7.16 17.98 36.36
C CYS A 145 7.33 16.94 37.49
N PRO A 146 8.08 17.29 38.55
CA PRO A 146 8.45 16.33 39.60
C PRO A 146 7.31 16.00 40.56
N ALA A 147 6.33 16.91 40.72
CA ALA A 147 5.20 16.69 41.62
C ALA A 147 4.08 15.91 40.91
N ALA A 148 3.56 14.89 41.59
CA ALA A 148 2.26 14.33 41.24
C ALA A 148 1.16 15.28 41.74
N LEU A 149 0.09 15.44 40.95
CA LEU A 149 -1.04 16.26 41.36
C LEU A 149 -1.63 15.72 42.68
N PRO A 150 -1.93 16.58 43.67
CA PRO A 150 -2.56 16.13 44.90
C PRO A 150 -3.93 15.52 44.59
N LEU A 151 -4.18 14.32 45.12
CA LEU A 151 -5.48 13.69 44.98
C LEU A 151 -6.50 14.50 45.77
N VAL A 152 -7.39 15.17 45.03
CA VAL A 152 -8.58 15.85 45.55
C VAL A 152 -9.83 15.18 44.96
N ASN A 153 -11.02 15.49 45.48
CA ASN A 153 -12.26 14.96 44.92
C ASN A 153 -12.47 15.42 43.47
N ILE A 154 -13.36 14.74 42.74
CA ILE A 154 -13.61 15.02 41.31
C ILE A 154 -13.98 16.50 41.07
N TYR A 155 -14.85 17.09 41.90
CA TYR A 155 -15.25 18.49 41.75
C TYR A 155 -14.05 19.45 41.79
N LYS A 156 -13.11 19.24 42.71
CA LYS A 156 -11.87 20.04 42.79
C LYS A 156 -10.92 19.72 41.64
N THR A 157 -10.82 18.46 41.23
CA THR A 157 -9.98 18.03 40.09
C THR A 157 -10.41 18.74 38.80
N LEU A 158 -11.71 18.92 38.55
CA LEU A 158 -12.21 19.68 37.38
C LEU A 158 -11.61 21.10 37.30
N GLY A 159 -11.46 21.77 38.45
CA GLY A 159 -10.81 23.08 38.52
C GLY A 159 -9.32 23.02 38.23
N VAL A 160 -8.61 22.05 38.80
CA VAL A 160 -7.16 21.86 38.62
C VAL A 160 -6.80 21.59 37.16
N ILE A 161 -7.63 20.81 36.46
CA ILE A 161 -7.37 20.42 35.07
C ILE A 161 -7.87 21.46 34.05
N GLY A 162 -8.53 22.53 34.51
CA GLY A 162 -9.03 23.62 33.67
C GLY A 162 -10.41 23.40 33.05
N ALA A 163 -11.15 22.36 33.45
CA ALA A 163 -12.53 22.11 33.01
C ALA A 163 -13.54 22.94 33.84
N THR A 164 -13.34 24.25 33.88
CA THR A 164 -14.07 25.17 34.77
C THR A 164 -15.55 25.30 34.42
N THR A 165 -15.91 25.23 33.13
CA THR A 165 -17.31 25.27 32.69
C THR A 165 -18.05 24.02 33.16
N THR A 166 -17.45 22.83 33.01
CA THR A 166 -18.01 21.57 33.54
C THR A 166 -18.17 21.63 35.05
N LYS A 167 -17.16 22.13 35.78
CA LYS A 167 -17.25 22.34 37.23
C LYS A 167 -18.45 23.22 37.63
N MET A 168 -18.61 24.36 36.95
CA MET A 168 -19.70 25.31 37.19
C MET A 168 -21.06 24.70 36.88
N TYR A 169 -21.18 23.91 35.81
CA TYR A 169 -22.41 23.19 35.50
C TYR A 169 -22.72 22.06 36.48
N SER A 170 -21.71 21.34 37.00
CA SER A 170 -21.91 20.36 38.08
C SER A 170 -22.47 21.01 39.35
N GLU A 171 -22.04 22.22 39.68
CA GLU A 171 -22.59 22.98 40.82
C GLU A 171 -24.03 23.40 40.56
N ARG A 172 -24.33 23.96 39.38
CA ARG A 172 -25.69 24.40 39.02
C ARG A 172 -26.70 23.26 38.90
N ALA A 173 -26.25 22.07 38.50
CA ALA A 173 -27.08 20.88 38.38
C ALA A 173 -27.25 20.10 39.70
N ASN A 174 -26.74 20.64 40.83
CA ASN A 174 -26.72 19.96 42.13
C ASN A 174 -25.99 18.59 42.13
N LEU A 175 -25.03 18.41 41.22
CA LEU A 175 -24.19 17.22 41.11
C LEU A 175 -23.00 17.27 42.08
N GLN A 176 -22.63 18.46 42.56
CA GLN A 176 -21.44 18.67 43.38
C GLN A 176 -21.37 17.73 44.58
N GLU A 177 -22.45 17.60 45.36
CA GLU A 177 -22.43 16.76 46.57
C GLU A 177 -22.10 15.29 46.26
N GLU A 178 -22.58 14.77 45.13
CA GLU A 178 -22.31 13.41 44.67
C GLU A 178 -20.83 13.22 44.30
N ILE A 179 -20.27 14.15 43.50
CA ILE A 179 -18.88 14.08 43.03
C ILE A 179 -17.84 14.57 44.05
N GLU A 180 -18.27 15.11 45.20
CA GLU A 180 -17.43 15.32 46.39
C GLU A 180 -17.53 14.17 47.39
N GLY A 181 -18.66 13.46 47.40
CA GLY A 181 -18.99 12.37 48.30
C GLY A 181 -18.23 11.05 48.05
N PRO A 182 -18.54 10.02 48.85
CA PRO A 182 -17.93 8.71 48.71
C PRO A 182 -18.40 8.03 47.41
N GLY A 183 -17.47 7.37 46.72
CA GLY A 183 -17.76 6.68 45.47
C GLY A 183 -16.50 6.40 44.67
N SER A 184 -16.68 5.80 43.50
CA SER A 184 -15.60 5.51 42.55
C SER A 184 -16.11 5.79 41.15
N PHE A 185 -15.88 7.01 40.66
CA PHE A 185 -16.46 7.47 39.40
C PHE A 185 -15.41 7.64 38.30
N THR A 186 -15.86 7.60 37.05
CA THR A 186 -15.14 8.17 35.91
C THR A 186 -15.96 9.30 35.34
N PHE A 187 -15.36 10.47 35.17
CA PHE A 187 -16.02 11.63 34.56
C PHE A 187 -15.30 12.01 33.26
N PHE A 188 -15.95 11.82 32.13
CA PHE A 188 -15.54 12.38 30.84
C PHE A 188 -15.92 13.86 30.78
N ALA A 189 -15.15 14.72 31.44
CA ALA A 189 -15.46 16.14 31.56
C ALA A 189 -15.24 16.88 30.23
N PRO A 190 -16.26 17.53 29.64
CA PRO A 190 -16.03 18.38 28.49
C PRO A 190 -15.10 19.55 28.83
N SER A 191 -14.24 19.90 27.88
CA SER A 191 -13.41 21.11 27.95
C SER A 191 -14.27 22.39 27.91
N ASN A 192 -13.68 23.53 28.23
CA ASN A 192 -14.39 24.81 28.13
C ASN A 192 -14.76 25.12 26.68
N GLU A 193 -13.85 24.77 25.76
CA GLU A 193 -14.01 24.92 24.32
C GLU A 193 -15.14 24.02 23.80
N ALA A 194 -15.27 22.80 24.35
CA ALA A 194 -16.37 21.89 24.02
C ALA A 194 -17.75 22.48 24.33
N TRP A 195 -17.90 23.10 25.51
CA TRP A 195 -19.15 23.78 25.89
C TRP A 195 -19.41 25.01 25.04
N ALA A 196 -18.37 25.79 24.72
CA ALA A 196 -18.48 26.98 23.88
C ALA A 196 -18.83 26.66 22.42
N ALA A 197 -18.51 25.44 21.96
CA ALA A 197 -18.79 24.97 20.60
C ALA A 197 -20.20 24.38 20.43
N LEU A 198 -20.99 24.24 21.50
CA LEU A 198 -22.38 23.80 21.38
C LEU A 198 -23.24 24.86 20.67
N PRO A 199 -24.20 24.45 19.82
CA PRO A 199 -25.22 25.35 19.31
C PRO A 199 -25.95 26.06 20.46
N THR A 200 -26.26 27.33 20.26
CA THR A 200 -26.90 28.19 21.27
C THR A 200 -28.22 27.61 21.77
N GLU A 201 -28.99 26.99 20.87
CA GLU A 201 -30.30 26.41 21.16
C GLU A 201 -30.17 25.21 22.10
N ILE A 202 -29.15 24.37 21.88
CA ILE A 202 -28.87 23.20 22.72
C ILE A 202 -28.35 23.65 24.08
N LEU A 203 -27.44 24.63 24.09
CA LEU A 203 -26.90 25.15 25.33
C LEU A 203 -28.01 25.76 26.20
N ASP A 204 -28.89 26.58 25.61
CA ASP A 204 -30.02 27.20 26.30
C ASP A 204 -31.02 26.17 26.84
N ALA A 205 -31.30 25.10 26.07
CA ALA A 205 -32.13 24.00 26.54
C ALA A 205 -31.54 23.30 27.77
N LEU A 206 -30.23 23.09 27.80
CA LEU A 206 -29.54 22.49 28.95
C LEU A 206 -29.55 23.43 30.16
N VAL A 207 -29.19 24.71 29.98
CA VAL A 207 -29.04 25.64 31.11
C VAL A 207 -30.36 26.19 31.65
N SER A 208 -31.44 26.13 30.88
CA SER A 208 -32.78 26.51 31.34
C SER A 208 -33.41 25.49 32.28
N ASN A 209 -33.01 24.21 32.18
CA ASN A 209 -33.50 23.13 33.03
C ASN A 209 -32.35 22.38 33.72
N VAL A 210 -31.68 23.07 34.64
CA VAL A 210 -30.46 22.56 35.29
C VAL A 210 -30.67 21.30 36.13
N ASN A 211 -31.86 21.12 36.71
CA ASN A 211 -32.14 20.00 37.62
C ASN A 211 -32.44 18.69 36.88
N ILE A 212 -32.76 18.75 35.58
CA ILE A 212 -33.13 17.59 34.78
C ILE A 212 -32.20 17.48 33.59
N GLU A 213 -32.27 18.39 32.63
CA GLU A 213 -31.54 18.27 31.36
C GLU A 213 -30.02 18.36 31.56
N LEU A 214 -29.55 19.38 32.30
CA LEU A 214 -28.12 19.52 32.57
C LEU A 214 -27.59 18.38 33.45
N LEU A 215 -28.33 18.00 34.49
CA LEU A 215 -27.95 16.88 35.36
C LEU A 215 -27.86 15.57 34.57
N ASN A 216 -28.87 15.24 33.77
CA ASN A 216 -28.91 14.06 32.91
C ASN A 216 -27.74 14.07 31.91
N ALA A 217 -27.47 15.22 31.27
CA ALA A 217 -26.34 15.37 30.37
C ALA A 217 -25.01 15.10 31.10
N LEU A 218 -24.80 15.65 32.30
CA LEU A 218 -23.58 15.41 33.08
C LEU A 218 -23.47 13.95 33.56
N HIS A 219 -24.57 13.33 34.02
CA HIS A 219 -24.59 11.91 34.36
C HIS A 219 -24.30 11.00 33.17
N TYR A 220 -24.68 11.40 31.95
CA TYR A 220 -24.28 10.66 30.73
C TYR A 220 -22.77 10.69 30.48
N HIS A 221 -22.08 11.74 30.94
CA HIS A 221 -20.62 11.84 30.90
C HIS A 221 -19.94 11.09 32.06
N MET A 222 -20.70 10.45 32.95
CA MET A 222 -20.18 9.78 34.14
C MET A 222 -20.43 8.28 34.10
N ILE A 223 -19.49 7.53 34.68
CA ILE A 223 -19.60 6.08 34.90
C ILE A 223 -19.36 5.82 36.39
N ASN A 224 -20.17 4.95 37.00
CA ASN A 224 -20.05 4.55 38.41
C ASN A 224 -18.95 3.49 38.64
N LYS A 225 -17.79 3.71 38.04
CA LYS A 225 -16.56 2.93 38.21
C LYS A 225 -15.36 3.78 37.82
N ARG A 226 -14.24 3.65 38.52
CA ARG A 226 -12.94 4.19 38.08
C ARG A 226 -12.38 3.39 36.89
N LEU A 227 -12.21 4.06 35.75
CA LEU A 227 -11.68 3.53 34.49
C LEU A 227 -10.50 4.38 34.05
N THR A 228 -9.32 3.76 33.99
CA THR A 228 -8.11 4.37 33.45
C THR A 228 -8.06 4.23 31.93
N SER A 229 -7.15 4.95 31.27
CA SER A 229 -6.90 4.78 29.83
C SER A 229 -6.51 3.36 29.42
N ASP A 230 -6.11 2.51 30.37
CA ASP A 230 -5.83 1.08 30.16
C ASP A 230 -7.10 0.22 30.14
N ASP A 231 -8.14 0.67 30.85
CA ASP A 231 -9.45 0.02 30.90
C ASP A 231 -10.30 0.40 29.68
N LEU A 232 -10.07 1.59 29.12
CA LEU A 232 -10.66 2.07 27.87
C LEU A 232 -10.07 1.26 26.72
N LYS A 233 -10.72 0.17 26.29
CA LYS A 233 -10.27 -0.66 25.16
C LYS A 233 -11.02 -0.29 23.88
N HIS A 234 -10.41 -0.55 22.72
CA HIS A 234 -11.09 -0.40 21.43
C HIS A 234 -12.41 -1.18 21.41
N GLY A 235 -13.52 -0.53 21.03
CA GLY A 235 -14.85 -1.13 20.97
C GLY A 235 -15.51 -1.37 22.34
N ALA A 236 -14.89 -0.96 23.45
CA ALA A 236 -15.50 -1.09 24.77
C ALA A 236 -16.71 -0.16 24.89
N SER A 237 -17.73 -0.61 25.62
CA SER A 237 -18.91 0.18 25.95
C SER A 237 -19.17 0.09 27.44
N PHE A 238 -19.54 1.20 28.06
CA PHE A 238 -19.77 1.29 29.50
C PHE A 238 -21.10 1.97 29.80
N PRO A 239 -21.93 1.43 30.72
CA PRO A 239 -23.16 2.09 31.12
C PRO A 239 -22.81 3.39 31.85
N SER A 240 -23.38 4.49 31.37
CA SER A 240 -23.29 5.78 32.05
C SER A 240 -24.21 5.81 33.28
N MET A 241 -24.05 6.85 34.10
CA MET A 241 -24.94 7.10 35.24
C MET A 241 -26.31 7.64 34.83
N TYR A 242 -26.53 7.92 33.53
CA TYR A 242 -27.82 8.33 32.99
C TYR A 242 -28.52 7.14 32.30
N GLN A 243 -29.54 6.58 32.99
CA GLN A 243 -30.39 5.48 32.48
C GLN A 243 -29.62 4.25 31.96
N ASP A 244 -28.41 4.00 32.48
CA ASP A 244 -27.51 2.94 32.01
C ASP A 244 -27.20 3.00 30.49
N LEU A 245 -27.39 4.17 29.86
CA LEU A 245 -27.10 4.36 28.44
C LEU A 245 -25.60 4.25 28.21
N ASN A 246 -25.22 3.48 27.19
CA ASN A 246 -23.82 3.17 26.94
C ASN A 246 -23.05 4.38 26.39
N VAL A 247 -21.82 4.51 26.86
CA VAL A 247 -20.77 5.35 26.30
C VAL A 247 -19.77 4.46 25.58
N HIS A 248 -19.46 4.78 24.34
CA HIS A 248 -18.68 3.94 23.44
C HIS A 248 -17.26 4.48 23.28
N ILE A 249 -16.29 3.56 23.36
CA ILE A 249 -14.86 3.87 23.34
C ILE A 249 -14.24 3.34 22.06
N GLN A 250 -13.45 4.20 21.39
CA GLN A 250 -12.66 3.81 20.23
C GLN A 250 -11.20 4.18 20.42
N HIS A 251 -10.32 3.22 20.13
CA HIS A 251 -8.87 3.41 20.11
C HIS A 251 -8.36 3.24 18.69
N TYR A 252 -7.51 4.17 18.27
CA TYR A 252 -6.93 4.19 16.95
C TYR A 252 -5.43 3.90 17.01
N SER A 253 -4.89 3.33 15.93
CA SER A 253 -3.48 2.95 15.82
C SER A 253 -2.51 4.12 15.96
N ASN A 254 -2.97 5.34 15.68
CA ASN A 254 -2.22 6.58 15.88
C ASN A 254 -2.16 7.06 17.34
N GLY A 255 -2.83 6.37 18.28
CA GLY A 255 -2.88 6.72 19.69
C GLY A 255 -4.03 7.65 20.08
N VAL A 256 -4.88 8.05 19.13
CA VAL A 256 -6.11 8.79 19.44
C VAL A 256 -7.09 7.86 20.15
N VAL A 257 -7.71 8.37 21.21
CA VAL A 257 -8.79 7.72 21.95
C VAL A 257 -10.01 8.63 21.89
N THR A 258 -11.17 8.07 21.59
CA THR A 258 -12.43 8.81 21.56
C THR A 258 -13.50 8.14 22.41
N VAL A 259 -14.38 8.98 22.96
CA VAL A 259 -15.56 8.65 23.75
C VAL A 259 -16.75 9.22 22.99
N ASN A 260 -17.61 8.39 22.40
CA ASN A 260 -18.64 8.83 21.44
C ASN A 260 -18.09 9.86 20.42
N CYS A 261 -16.98 9.51 19.76
CA CYS A 261 -16.22 10.37 18.85
C CYS A 261 -15.66 11.70 19.42
N ALA A 262 -15.90 12.04 20.68
CA ALA A 262 -15.18 13.11 21.37
C ALA A 262 -13.78 12.62 21.76
N ARG A 263 -12.73 13.31 21.31
CA ARG A 263 -11.35 12.91 21.57
C ARG A 263 -10.97 13.21 23.02
N LEU A 264 -10.23 12.28 23.62
CA LEU A 264 -9.58 12.51 24.92
C LEU A 264 -8.41 13.49 24.77
N VAL A 265 -8.55 14.66 25.39
CA VAL A 265 -7.54 15.73 25.41
C VAL A 265 -6.56 15.53 26.56
N LYS A 266 -7.08 15.28 27.78
CA LYS A 266 -6.30 14.97 28.98
C LYS A 266 -6.86 13.70 29.58
N THR A 267 -6.02 12.69 29.78
CA THR A 267 -6.43 11.41 30.35
C THR A 267 -5.96 11.27 31.78
N ASP A 268 -6.50 10.29 32.49
CA ASP A 268 -6.00 9.77 33.77
C ASP A 268 -5.79 10.80 34.88
N GLN A 269 -6.68 11.79 35.00
CA GLN A 269 -6.61 12.77 36.08
C GLN A 269 -7.21 12.18 37.35
N HIS A 270 -6.35 11.61 38.20
CA HIS A 270 -6.79 10.91 39.39
C HIS A 270 -7.42 11.84 40.44
N ALA A 271 -8.51 11.37 41.05
CA ALA A 271 -9.20 12.01 42.15
C ALA A 271 -9.32 11.05 43.35
N THR A 272 -9.65 11.55 44.54
CA THR A 272 -9.83 10.73 45.75
C THR A 272 -10.99 9.73 45.62
N ASN A 273 -12.04 10.12 44.91
CA ASN A 273 -13.26 9.34 44.68
C ASN A 273 -13.46 8.96 43.20
N GLY A 274 -12.39 8.95 42.39
CA GLY A 274 -12.49 8.51 40.99
C GLY A 274 -11.39 9.00 40.07
N ILE A 275 -11.75 9.26 38.82
CA ILE A 275 -10.85 9.71 37.75
C ILE A 275 -11.59 10.62 36.78
N VAL A 276 -10.89 11.61 36.23
CA VAL A 276 -11.42 12.54 35.23
C VAL A 276 -10.61 12.39 33.95
N HIS A 277 -11.32 12.34 32.81
CA HIS A 277 -10.74 12.46 31.48
C HIS A 277 -11.39 13.66 30.79
N VAL A 278 -10.60 14.56 30.23
CA VAL A 278 -11.11 15.73 29.49
C VAL A 278 -11.40 15.35 28.06
N VAL A 279 -12.63 15.60 27.58
CA VAL A 279 -13.07 15.40 26.19
C VAL A 279 -13.20 16.73 25.45
N ASP A 280 -13.00 16.71 24.13
CA ASP A 280 -13.08 17.91 23.29
C ASP A 280 -14.48 18.26 22.77
N ARG A 281 -15.49 17.46 23.10
CA ARG A 281 -16.91 17.72 22.78
C ARG A 281 -17.82 17.28 23.92
N VAL A 282 -18.98 17.89 24.01
CA VAL A 282 -20.08 17.42 24.88
C VAL A 282 -20.70 16.21 24.19
N ILE A 283 -20.64 15.04 24.83
CA ILE A 283 -21.18 13.79 24.27
C ILE A 283 -22.69 13.71 24.50
N THR A 284 -23.40 13.13 23.53
CA THR A 284 -24.85 12.93 23.59
C THR A 284 -25.17 11.44 23.59
N ALA A 285 -26.31 11.09 24.18
CA ALA A 285 -26.82 9.72 24.18
C ALA A 285 -27.07 9.22 22.75
N ILE A 286 -26.71 7.97 22.49
CA ILE A 286 -26.91 7.30 21.21
C ILE A 286 -28.03 6.29 21.38
N THR A 287 -29.19 6.57 20.78
CA THR A 287 -30.38 5.71 20.86
C THR A 287 -30.73 5.02 19.55
N ASN A 288 -30.29 5.59 18.42
CA ASN A 288 -30.67 5.17 17.08
C ASN A 288 -29.51 4.43 16.41
N ASN A 289 -29.80 3.42 15.60
CA ASN A 289 -28.81 2.79 14.72
C ASN A 289 -28.60 3.65 13.45
N VAL A 290 -27.63 3.29 12.61
CA VAL A 290 -27.31 4.11 11.43
C VAL A 290 -28.48 4.16 10.44
N ASN A 291 -29.25 3.07 10.28
CA ASN A 291 -30.43 3.07 9.42
C ASN A 291 -31.51 4.05 9.91
N SER A 292 -31.84 4.04 11.20
CA SER A 292 -32.83 4.96 11.78
C SER A 292 -32.42 6.43 11.66
N LEU A 293 -31.11 6.72 11.71
CA LEU A 293 -30.61 8.08 11.48
C LEU A 293 -30.82 8.51 10.02
N ILE A 294 -30.57 7.61 9.06
CA ILE A 294 -30.85 7.87 7.63
C ILE A 294 -32.36 8.02 7.39
N ASP A 295 -33.18 7.22 8.09
CA ASP A 295 -34.64 7.23 7.89
C ASP A 295 -35.32 8.53 8.34
N THR A 296 -34.77 9.17 9.37
CA THR A 296 -35.36 10.33 10.05
C THR A 296 -34.80 11.69 9.59
N ASP A 297 -33.79 11.68 8.72
CA ASP A 297 -33.14 12.89 8.24
C ASP A 297 -33.61 13.25 6.82
N ASP A 298 -34.29 14.39 6.69
CA ASP A 298 -34.86 14.85 5.42
C ASP A 298 -33.77 15.13 4.35
N ASP A 299 -32.53 15.46 4.76
CA ASP A 299 -31.41 15.70 3.85
C ASP A 299 -30.91 14.39 3.19
N LEU A 300 -31.36 13.23 3.68
CA LEU A 300 -30.94 11.89 3.23
C LEU A 300 -32.07 11.08 2.56
N ASP A 301 -33.19 11.72 2.20
CA ASP A 301 -34.36 11.08 1.57
C ASP A 301 -34.02 10.22 0.33
N THR A 302 -33.15 10.74 -0.55
CA THR A 302 -32.71 10.02 -1.76
C THR A 302 -31.86 8.80 -1.41
N LEU A 303 -30.96 8.96 -0.43
CA LEU A 303 -30.13 7.87 0.09
C LEU A 303 -30.99 6.77 0.72
N ARG A 304 -31.99 7.13 1.53
CA ARG A 304 -32.94 6.21 2.15
C ARG A 304 -33.61 5.31 1.11
N THR A 305 -34.11 5.91 0.03
CA THR A 305 -34.78 5.18 -1.05
C THR A 305 -33.79 4.26 -1.80
N ALA A 306 -32.56 4.73 -2.03
CA ALA A 306 -31.50 3.93 -2.64
C ALA A 306 -31.11 2.72 -1.76
N VAL A 307 -30.95 2.89 -0.45
CA VAL A 307 -30.62 1.83 0.51
C VAL A 307 -31.70 0.75 0.53
N ALA A 308 -32.97 1.16 0.55
CA ALA A 308 -34.10 0.24 0.49
C ALA A 308 -34.12 -0.55 -0.83
N ALA A 309 -33.95 0.13 -1.97
CA ALA A 309 -33.93 -0.51 -3.29
C ALA A 309 -32.75 -1.49 -3.47
N ALA A 310 -31.62 -1.22 -2.83
CA ALA A 310 -30.44 -2.11 -2.86
C ALA A 310 -30.53 -3.30 -1.88
N GLY A 311 -31.54 -3.32 -1.01
CA GLY A 311 -31.67 -4.32 0.04
C GLY A 311 -30.57 -4.24 1.10
N LEU A 312 -30.06 -3.03 1.40
CA LEU A 312 -29.01 -2.81 2.40
C LEU A 312 -29.54 -2.41 3.78
N THR A 313 -30.86 -2.25 3.95
CA THR A 313 -31.49 -1.87 5.23
C THR A 313 -31.03 -2.77 6.38
N SER A 314 -31.12 -4.10 6.23
CA SER A 314 -30.72 -5.03 7.30
C SER A 314 -29.23 -4.94 7.64
N LEU A 315 -28.35 -4.60 6.68
CA LEU A 315 -26.93 -4.40 6.95
C LEU A 315 -26.72 -3.21 7.91
N LEU A 316 -27.49 -2.14 7.71
CA LEU A 316 -27.40 -0.88 8.46
C LEU A 316 -28.21 -0.89 9.77
N GLU A 317 -29.13 -1.83 9.94
CA GLU A 317 -29.86 -2.07 11.20
C GLU A 317 -29.12 -3.01 12.16
N ASN A 318 -28.45 -4.03 11.60
CA ASN A 318 -27.78 -5.07 12.38
C ASN A 318 -26.58 -4.54 13.17
N GLU A 319 -26.21 -5.26 14.23
CA GLU A 319 -25.00 -4.96 15.01
C GLU A 319 -23.75 -4.96 14.11
N GLY A 320 -22.86 -4.00 14.37
CA GLY A 320 -21.68 -3.78 13.56
C GLY A 320 -20.94 -2.51 13.96
N SER A 321 -19.89 -2.20 13.20
CA SER A 321 -19.08 -0.99 13.37
C SER A 321 -18.78 -0.43 11.99
N TYR A 322 -19.63 0.49 11.54
CA TYR A 322 -19.55 1.05 10.19
C TYR A 322 -19.16 2.54 10.22
N THR A 323 -18.53 2.98 9.12
CA THR A 323 -18.47 4.41 8.77
C THR A 323 -19.22 4.60 7.47
N ILE A 324 -20.21 5.48 7.45
CA ILE A 324 -20.98 5.79 6.25
C ILE A 324 -20.67 7.22 5.83
N PHE A 325 -20.19 7.39 4.61
CA PHE A 325 -20.15 8.68 3.95
C PHE A 325 -21.51 8.91 3.28
N ALA A 326 -22.45 9.54 3.97
CA ALA A 326 -23.83 9.66 3.50
C ALA A 326 -23.96 10.82 2.49
N PRO A 327 -24.23 10.55 1.20
CA PRO A 327 -24.49 11.62 0.23
C PRO A 327 -25.84 12.28 0.54
N THR A 328 -25.83 13.61 0.63
CA THR A 328 -27.06 14.40 0.78
C THR A 328 -27.86 14.44 -0.52
N ASN A 329 -29.12 14.87 -0.46
CA ASN A 329 -29.96 15.07 -1.64
C ASN A 329 -29.26 15.93 -2.71
N GLU A 330 -28.58 17.00 -2.32
CA GLU A 330 -27.81 17.87 -3.23
C GLU A 330 -26.66 17.13 -3.91
N ALA A 331 -26.07 16.13 -3.25
CA ALA A 331 -25.02 15.31 -3.84
C ALA A 331 -25.55 14.45 -4.99
N PHE A 332 -26.79 13.95 -4.89
CA PHE A 332 -27.47 13.23 -5.97
C PHE A 332 -27.89 14.18 -7.10
N GLU A 333 -28.40 15.37 -6.79
CA GLU A 333 -28.82 16.37 -7.79
C GLU A 333 -27.68 16.88 -8.68
N LYS A 334 -26.43 16.83 -8.20
CA LYS A 334 -25.23 17.16 -9.00
C LYS A 334 -24.94 16.16 -10.11
N ILE A 335 -25.54 14.96 -10.08
CA ILE A 335 -25.27 13.90 -11.05
C ILE A 335 -26.18 14.08 -12.27
N PRO A 336 -25.64 13.97 -13.51
CA PRO A 336 -26.47 14.00 -14.71
C PRO A 336 -27.65 13.03 -14.62
N PRO A 337 -28.89 13.44 -14.93
CA PRO A 337 -30.08 12.61 -14.76
C PRO A 337 -29.98 11.24 -15.45
N GLU A 338 -29.40 11.20 -16.65
CA GLU A 338 -29.19 9.94 -17.39
C GLU A 338 -28.29 8.95 -16.64
N THR A 339 -27.17 9.44 -16.08
CA THR A 339 -26.25 8.62 -15.26
C THR A 339 -26.92 8.16 -13.98
N LEU A 340 -27.62 9.07 -13.29
CA LEU A 340 -28.28 8.74 -12.02
C LEU A 340 -29.39 7.69 -12.22
N THR A 341 -30.30 7.90 -13.19
CA THR A 341 -31.37 6.94 -13.50
C THR A 341 -30.80 5.58 -13.90
N ARG A 342 -29.72 5.55 -14.69
CA ARG A 342 -29.04 4.29 -15.06
C ARG A 342 -28.50 3.54 -13.85
N ILE A 343 -27.83 4.22 -12.93
CA ILE A 343 -27.24 3.58 -11.74
C ILE A 343 -28.33 3.10 -10.78
N LEU A 344 -29.34 3.93 -10.50
CA LEU A 344 -30.45 3.56 -9.61
C LEU A 344 -31.31 2.43 -10.19
N GLY A 345 -31.43 2.35 -11.52
CA GLY A 345 -32.18 1.29 -12.20
C GLY A 345 -31.45 -0.04 -12.34
N ASP A 346 -30.14 -0.10 -12.06
CA ASP A 346 -29.31 -1.31 -12.14
C ASP A 346 -28.94 -1.81 -10.73
N PRO A 347 -29.52 -2.93 -10.26
CA PRO A 347 -29.30 -3.41 -8.89
C PRO A 347 -27.84 -3.65 -8.52
N LEU A 348 -26.99 -4.05 -9.49
CA LEU A 348 -25.58 -4.27 -9.23
C LEU A 348 -24.82 -2.94 -9.12
N ALA A 349 -25.10 -1.99 -10.01
CA ALA A 349 -24.48 -0.66 -9.96
C ALA A 349 -24.89 0.11 -8.71
N LEU A 350 -26.17 0.04 -8.33
CA LEU A 350 -26.71 0.64 -7.11
C LEU A 350 -26.05 0.05 -5.86
N LYS A 351 -25.93 -1.28 -5.79
CA LYS A 351 -25.29 -1.95 -4.65
C LYS A 351 -23.81 -1.58 -4.54
N ASP A 352 -23.09 -1.56 -5.66
CA ASP A 352 -21.69 -1.14 -5.70
C ASP A 352 -21.53 0.33 -5.28
N LEU A 353 -22.41 1.21 -5.77
CA LEU A 353 -22.45 2.62 -5.39
C LEU A 353 -22.56 2.78 -3.87
N LEU A 354 -23.55 2.13 -3.25
CA LEU A 354 -23.78 2.28 -1.82
C LEU A 354 -22.67 1.62 -0.99
N ASN A 355 -22.19 0.44 -1.38
CA ASN A 355 -21.06 -0.20 -0.71
C ASN A 355 -19.77 0.63 -0.78
N TYR A 356 -19.60 1.45 -1.82
CA TYR A 356 -18.45 2.35 -1.94
C TYR A 356 -18.49 3.52 -0.94
N HIS A 357 -19.66 3.81 -0.35
CA HIS A 357 -19.82 4.81 0.70
C HIS A 357 -19.66 4.25 2.11
N ILE A 358 -19.46 2.93 2.28
CA ILE A 358 -19.44 2.27 3.58
C ILE A 358 -18.07 1.65 3.85
N LEU A 359 -17.50 1.93 5.03
CA LEU A 359 -16.32 1.26 5.57
C LEU A 359 -16.71 0.25 6.65
N LYS A 360 -15.94 -0.85 6.76
CA LYS A 360 -16.17 -1.94 7.73
C LYS A 360 -15.63 -1.64 9.15
N SER A 361 -15.28 -0.40 9.45
CA SER A 361 -14.82 0.02 10.77
C SER A 361 -15.24 1.46 11.07
N LEU A 362 -15.46 1.76 12.35
CA LEU A 362 -15.90 3.08 12.81
C LEU A 362 -14.70 4.05 12.94
N HIS A 363 -14.71 5.07 12.11
CA HIS A 363 -13.71 6.13 12.05
C HIS A 363 -14.35 7.48 12.40
N CYS A 364 -14.11 7.94 13.62
CA CYS A 364 -14.41 9.30 14.04
C CYS A 364 -13.49 10.29 13.31
N SER A 365 -13.96 11.51 13.06
CA SER A 365 -13.18 12.53 12.34
C SER A 365 -11.85 12.87 13.04
N GLU A 366 -11.85 12.94 14.38
CA GLU A 366 -10.64 13.20 15.19
C GLU A 366 -9.58 12.09 15.12
N SER A 367 -9.95 10.90 14.62
CA SER A 367 -8.99 9.82 14.38
C SER A 367 -8.16 10.06 13.12
N ILE A 368 -8.62 10.92 12.21
CA ILE A 368 -7.98 11.18 10.92
C ILE A 368 -7.01 12.35 11.08
N VAL A 369 -5.72 12.03 11.02
CA VAL A 369 -4.61 13.01 11.21
C VAL A 369 -3.75 13.18 9.96
N ALA A 370 -3.93 12.29 8.97
CA ALA A 370 -3.27 12.28 7.68
C ALA A 370 -4.07 11.40 6.69
N GLY A 371 -3.80 11.56 5.39
CA GLY A 371 -4.35 10.70 4.34
C GLY A 371 -4.04 9.22 4.61
N THR A 372 -5.10 8.43 4.76
CA THR A 372 -5.05 7.00 5.07
C THR A 372 -5.89 6.23 4.07
N PRO A 373 -5.32 5.23 3.37
CA PRO A 373 -6.09 4.35 2.50
C PRO A 373 -7.01 3.46 3.34
N MET A 374 -8.30 3.44 3.01
CA MET A 374 -9.32 2.63 3.68
C MET A 374 -10.14 1.86 2.65
N GLU A 375 -10.28 0.55 2.82
CA GLU A 375 -11.07 -0.30 1.94
C GLU A 375 -12.57 -0.14 2.24
N THR A 376 -13.37 0.11 1.20
CA THR A 376 -14.83 0.17 1.27
C THR A 376 -15.45 -1.22 1.19
N LEU A 377 -16.74 -1.36 1.51
CA LEU A 377 -17.46 -2.63 1.30
C LEU A 377 -17.54 -3.05 -0.17
N GLN A 378 -17.34 -2.12 -1.11
CA GLN A 378 -17.26 -2.42 -2.54
C GLN A 378 -15.90 -3.05 -2.92
N GLY A 379 -14.86 -2.83 -2.10
CA GLY A 379 -13.49 -3.33 -2.28
C GLY A 379 -12.51 -2.29 -2.82
N THR A 380 -13.00 -1.18 -3.40
CA THR A 380 -12.13 -0.06 -3.80
C THR A 380 -11.70 0.73 -2.56
N VAL A 381 -10.45 1.18 -2.56
CA VAL A 381 -9.85 1.98 -1.50
C VAL A 381 -10.20 3.46 -1.68
N LEU A 382 -10.63 4.10 -0.58
CA LEU A 382 -10.75 5.55 -0.45
C LEU A 382 -9.56 6.09 0.33
N GLU A 383 -9.00 7.22 -0.11
CA GLU A 383 -8.05 7.97 0.70
C GLU A 383 -8.82 8.92 1.62
N VAL A 384 -8.92 8.57 2.90
CA VAL A 384 -9.58 9.39 3.92
C VAL A 384 -8.52 10.22 4.64
N GLY A 385 -8.65 11.54 4.58
CA GLY A 385 -7.66 12.49 5.07
C GLY A 385 -8.29 13.72 5.71
N CYS A 386 -7.48 14.75 5.89
CA CYS A 386 -7.91 16.04 6.43
C CYS A 386 -6.99 17.17 5.97
N ASP A 387 -7.54 18.39 5.82
CA ASP A 387 -6.80 19.65 5.67
C ASP A 387 -7.30 20.66 6.71
N GLY A 388 -6.44 20.95 7.70
CA GLY A 388 -6.83 21.69 8.89
C GLY A 388 -7.97 20.99 9.65
N GLU A 389 -9.09 21.67 9.75
CA GLU A 389 -10.29 21.15 10.42
C GLU A 389 -11.22 20.40 9.47
N GLU A 390 -10.99 20.43 8.15
CA GLU A 390 -11.87 19.79 7.16
C GLU A 390 -11.43 18.34 6.93
N MET A 391 -12.39 17.42 6.95
CA MET A 391 -12.17 16.03 6.56
C MET A 391 -12.26 15.91 5.04
N THR A 392 -11.32 15.19 4.44
CA THR A 392 -11.21 15.07 2.98
C THR A 392 -11.36 13.63 2.53
N ILE A 393 -12.04 13.42 1.40
CA ILE A 393 -12.16 12.12 0.74
C ILE A 393 -11.49 12.22 -0.63
N ASN A 394 -10.51 11.36 -0.90
CA ASN A 394 -9.65 11.41 -2.09
C ASN A 394 -9.05 12.81 -2.33
N GLY A 395 -8.65 13.48 -1.23
CA GLY A 395 -8.08 14.83 -1.24
C GLY A 395 -9.09 15.98 -1.43
N LYS A 396 -10.39 15.71 -1.55
CA LYS A 396 -11.44 16.73 -1.67
C LYS A 396 -12.15 16.99 -0.34
N ALA A 397 -12.34 18.25 0.02
CA ALA A 397 -13.11 18.67 1.20
C ALA A 397 -14.62 18.68 0.91
N ILE A 398 -15.21 17.48 0.83
CA ILE A 398 -16.63 17.29 0.50
C ILE A 398 -17.49 16.90 1.71
N VAL A 399 -16.88 16.71 2.89
CA VAL A 399 -17.58 16.34 4.11
C VAL A 399 -18.18 17.59 4.75
N THR A 400 -19.50 17.68 4.81
CA THR A 400 -20.23 18.87 5.30
C THR A 400 -20.57 18.77 6.78
N GLN A 401 -20.90 17.57 7.26
CA GLN A 401 -21.17 17.29 8.68
C GLN A 401 -20.46 16.00 9.10
N ARG A 402 -20.01 15.95 10.34
CA ARG A 402 -19.13 14.89 10.85
C ARG A 402 -19.69 14.27 12.12
N ASP A 403 -19.34 13.01 12.34
CA ASP A 403 -19.52 12.30 13.60
C ASP A 403 -20.99 12.19 14.07
N LYS A 404 -21.93 12.02 13.13
CA LYS A 404 -23.32 11.69 13.51
C LYS A 404 -23.36 10.22 13.92
N LEU A 405 -23.45 9.99 15.21
CA LEU A 405 -23.28 8.66 15.81
C LEU A 405 -24.58 7.86 15.88
N GLY A 406 -24.50 6.59 15.48
CA GLY A 406 -25.50 5.57 15.72
C GLY A 406 -24.93 4.40 16.54
N THR A 407 -25.79 3.52 17.04
CA THR A 407 -25.40 2.40 17.93
C THR A 407 -24.44 1.40 17.28
N ASN A 408 -24.43 1.32 15.94
CA ASN A 408 -23.64 0.39 15.13
C ASN A 408 -22.72 1.10 14.12
N GLY A 409 -22.48 2.42 14.25
CA GLY A 409 -21.61 3.14 13.34
C GLY A 409 -21.61 4.66 13.46
N VAL A 410 -20.95 5.32 12.52
CA VAL A 410 -20.86 6.77 12.41
C VAL A 410 -21.18 7.22 10.98
N ILE A 411 -21.92 8.32 10.84
CA ILE A 411 -22.23 8.97 9.57
C ILE A 411 -21.43 10.26 9.45
N HIS A 412 -20.83 10.46 8.27
CA HIS A 412 -20.28 11.74 7.81
C HIS A 412 -21.02 12.14 6.54
N TYR A 413 -21.62 13.33 6.53
CA TYR A 413 -22.43 13.81 5.41
C TYR A 413 -21.49 14.33 4.34
N ILE A 414 -21.76 13.98 3.08
CA ILE A 414 -20.97 14.43 1.94
C ILE A 414 -21.84 15.13 0.90
N ASN A 415 -21.28 16.16 0.26
CA ASN A 415 -21.97 16.94 -0.77
C ASN A 415 -21.62 16.54 -2.20
N GLU A 416 -20.85 15.47 -2.41
CA GLU A 416 -20.57 14.85 -3.71
C GLU A 416 -20.86 13.35 -3.64
N LEU A 417 -21.48 12.77 -4.67
CA LEU A 417 -21.71 11.33 -4.75
C LEU A 417 -20.42 10.59 -5.16
N LEU A 418 -19.99 9.62 -4.36
CA LEU A 418 -18.83 8.78 -4.67
C LEU A 418 -19.26 7.66 -5.62
N ILE A 419 -19.01 7.82 -6.93
CA ILE A 419 -19.36 6.80 -7.92
C ILE A 419 -18.14 5.89 -8.17
N PRO A 420 -18.18 4.58 -7.81
CA PRO A 420 -17.09 3.66 -8.07
C PRO A 420 -16.99 3.36 -9.57
N ASP A 421 -15.81 2.93 -10.02
CA ASP A 421 -15.59 2.58 -11.42
C ASP A 421 -16.52 1.46 -11.90
N SER A 422 -16.88 0.51 -11.02
CA SER A 422 -17.81 -0.59 -11.35
C SER A 422 -19.26 -0.15 -11.62
N ALA A 423 -19.62 1.10 -11.32
CA ALA A 423 -20.91 1.69 -11.69
C ALA A 423 -20.84 2.56 -12.96
N LYS A 424 -19.64 2.83 -13.48
CA LYS A 424 -19.41 3.75 -14.60
C LYS A 424 -19.47 3.07 -15.97
N THR A 425 -19.84 3.82 -17.00
CA THR A 425 -19.64 3.47 -18.42
C THR A 425 -18.19 3.71 -18.87
N LEU A 426 -17.79 3.25 -20.06
CA LEU A 426 -16.43 3.52 -20.56
C LEU A 426 -16.18 5.01 -20.77
N MET A 427 -17.20 5.77 -21.20
CA MET A 427 -17.08 7.22 -21.36
C MET A 427 -16.79 7.89 -20.01
N GLU A 428 -17.60 7.59 -18.99
CA GLU A 428 -17.43 8.11 -17.63
C GLU A 428 -16.08 7.69 -17.00
N LEU A 429 -15.56 6.50 -17.33
CA LEU A 429 -14.23 6.05 -16.89
C LEU A 429 -13.08 6.82 -17.55
N ALA A 430 -13.28 7.28 -18.78
CA ALA A 430 -12.29 8.02 -19.55
C ALA A 430 -12.24 9.50 -19.15
N GLU A 431 -13.34 10.06 -18.67
CA GLU A 431 -13.41 11.42 -18.16
C GLU A 431 -12.46 11.62 -16.96
N GLY A 432 -11.70 12.72 -16.98
CA GLY A 432 -10.71 13.02 -15.94
C GLY A 432 -9.52 12.06 -15.86
N SER A 433 -9.34 11.16 -16.84
CA SER A 433 -8.26 10.17 -16.87
C SER A 433 -7.09 10.56 -17.79
N VAL A 434 -6.06 9.72 -17.83
CA VAL A 434 -4.88 9.89 -18.71
C VAL A 434 -5.12 9.47 -20.18
N VAL A 435 -6.37 9.12 -20.56
CA VAL A 435 -6.76 8.66 -21.90
C VAL A 435 -7.83 9.54 -22.58
N THR A 436 -7.98 10.79 -22.15
CA THR A 436 -8.98 11.74 -22.68
C THR A 436 -8.84 12.02 -24.19
N THR A 437 -7.63 11.98 -24.73
CA THR A 437 -7.39 12.13 -26.18
C THR A 437 -7.99 10.96 -26.94
N ALA A 438 -7.80 9.74 -26.41
CA ALA A 438 -8.36 8.53 -27.01
C ALA A 438 -9.90 8.59 -27.01
N SER A 439 -10.53 8.92 -25.88
CA SER A 439 -11.99 8.96 -25.79
C SER A 439 -12.61 9.95 -26.78
N LYS A 440 -11.98 11.12 -26.97
CA LYS A 440 -12.38 12.09 -27.99
C LYS A 440 -12.29 11.50 -29.40
N LEU A 441 -11.20 10.80 -29.74
CA LEU A 441 -11.05 10.17 -31.06
C LEU A 441 -12.11 9.08 -31.31
N PHE A 442 -12.44 8.27 -30.31
CA PHE A 442 -13.52 7.29 -30.44
C PHE A 442 -14.88 7.96 -30.68
N LYS A 443 -15.15 9.07 -29.99
CA LYS A 443 -16.36 9.88 -30.21
C LYS A 443 -16.41 10.46 -31.61
N ASP A 444 -15.31 11.07 -32.07
CA ASP A 444 -15.19 11.66 -33.42
C ASP A 444 -15.27 10.58 -34.51
N ALA A 445 -14.87 9.35 -34.21
CA ALA A 445 -15.03 8.19 -35.08
C ALA A 445 -16.46 7.62 -35.09
N GLY A 446 -17.41 8.20 -34.34
CA GLY A 446 -18.78 7.70 -34.25
C GLY A 446 -18.88 6.33 -33.59
N LEU A 447 -18.02 6.05 -32.61
CA LEU A 447 -18.02 4.81 -31.81
C LEU A 447 -18.60 5.05 -30.40
N THR A 448 -19.32 6.15 -30.21
CA THR A 448 -19.90 6.57 -28.92
C THR A 448 -20.81 5.52 -28.32
N ASP A 449 -21.61 4.83 -29.14
CA ASP A 449 -22.59 3.83 -28.67
C ASP A 449 -21.92 2.68 -27.89
N HIS A 450 -20.70 2.28 -28.29
CA HIS A 450 -19.91 1.28 -27.58
C HIS A 450 -19.31 1.80 -26.26
N LEU A 451 -19.21 3.14 -26.09
CA LEU A 451 -18.64 3.77 -24.90
C LEU A 451 -19.68 4.07 -23.81
N ILE A 452 -20.91 4.37 -24.22
CA ILE A 452 -22.02 4.71 -23.31
C ILE A 452 -22.98 3.53 -23.09
N GLY A 453 -22.98 2.56 -24.00
CA GLY A 453 -23.91 1.43 -23.97
C GLY A 453 -23.60 0.39 -22.89
N SER A 454 -24.43 -0.66 -22.88
CA SER A 454 -24.33 -1.79 -21.96
C SER A 454 -23.61 -3.01 -22.57
N GLU A 455 -22.84 -2.80 -23.64
CA GLU A 455 -22.13 -3.87 -24.33
C GLU A 455 -20.95 -4.40 -23.49
N ALA A 456 -20.79 -5.73 -23.46
CA ALA A 456 -19.72 -6.39 -22.74
C ALA A 456 -18.43 -6.41 -23.56
N VAL A 457 -17.75 -5.26 -23.63
CA VAL A 457 -16.53 -5.07 -24.45
C VAL A 457 -15.30 -4.75 -23.60
N THR A 458 -14.13 -4.78 -24.23
CA THR A 458 -12.90 -4.25 -23.64
C THR A 458 -12.30 -3.17 -24.54
N LEU A 459 -12.11 -1.97 -24.01
CA LEU A 459 -11.50 -0.86 -24.72
C LEU A 459 -9.98 -0.85 -24.49
N LEU A 460 -9.21 -0.92 -25.56
CA LEU A 460 -7.78 -0.65 -25.56
C LEU A 460 -7.58 0.86 -25.74
N ALA A 461 -7.38 1.60 -24.65
CA ALA A 461 -7.29 3.06 -24.65
C ALA A 461 -5.83 3.53 -24.54
N PRO A 462 -5.22 4.10 -25.60
CA PRO A 462 -3.87 4.63 -25.50
C PRO A 462 -3.78 5.84 -24.58
N LEU A 463 -2.67 5.94 -23.85
CA LEU A 463 -2.31 7.15 -23.09
C LEU A 463 -2.28 8.39 -24.00
N ASN A 464 -2.58 9.56 -23.43
CA ASN A 464 -2.49 10.84 -24.15
C ASN A 464 -1.12 11.03 -24.84
N ASP A 465 -0.05 10.58 -24.19
CA ASP A 465 1.32 10.65 -24.72
C ASP A 465 1.55 9.79 -25.97
N ALA A 466 0.74 8.75 -26.20
CA ALA A 466 0.83 7.90 -27.39
C ALA A 466 0.44 8.63 -28.70
N PHE A 467 -0.17 9.80 -28.58
CA PHE A 467 -0.63 10.64 -29.68
C PHE A 467 0.29 11.84 -29.95
N LYS A 468 1.34 12.04 -29.14
CA LYS A 468 2.36 13.08 -29.39
C LYS A 468 2.98 12.84 -30.78
N ASP A 469 3.09 13.91 -31.56
CA ASP A 469 3.68 13.93 -32.91
C ASP A 469 2.94 13.12 -34.00
N LYS A 470 1.71 12.67 -33.74
CA LYS A 470 0.88 11.96 -34.74
C LYS A 470 -0.24 12.84 -35.30
N SER A 471 -0.56 12.64 -36.57
CA SER A 471 -1.76 13.24 -37.17
C SER A 471 -3.01 12.64 -36.56
N LEU A 472 -3.89 13.51 -36.06
CA LEU A 472 -5.19 13.14 -35.49
C LEU A 472 -6.33 13.30 -36.49
N ALA A 473 -6.02 13.40 -37.79
CA ALA A 473 -7.03 13.50 -38.83
C ALA A 473 -7.89 12.22 -38.87
N MET A 474 -9.21 12.39 -38.86
CA MET A 474 -10.16 11.28 -38.88
C MET A 474 -10.33 10.71 -40.30
N THR A 475 -9.35 9.92 -40.74
CA THR A 475 -9.38 9.21 -42.03
C THR A 475 -10.18 7.90 -41.93
N PRO A 476 -10.60 7.29 -43.06
CA PRO A 476 -11.22 5.96 -43.05
C PRO A 476 -10.35 4.90 -42.38
N ASP A 477 -9.03 4.98 -42.56
CA ASP A 477 -8.07 4.08 -41.93
C ASP A 477 -7.97 4.30 -40.43
N MET A 478 -7.97 5.56 -39.95
CA MET A 478 -8.03 5.86 -38.52
C MET A 478 -9.31 5.32 -37.90
N LYS A 479 -10.47 5.48 -38.57
CA LYS A 479 -11.75 4.92 -38.11
C LYS A 479 -11.70 3.39 -38.00
N LYS A 480 -11.12 2.71 -38.99
CA LYS A 480 -10.90 1.25 -38.98
C LYS A 480 -9.95 0.85 -37.85
N LEU A 481 -8.89 1.61 -37.63
CA LEU A 481 -7.92 1.39 -36.57
C LEU A 481 -8.55 1.50 -35.17
N LEU A 482 -9.37 2.53 -34.94
CA LEU A 482 -10.09 2.71 -33.68
C LEU A 482 -11.10 1.57 -33.43
N ARG A 483 -11.79 1.05 -34.44
CA ARG A 483 -12.61 -0.17 -34.27
C ARG A 483 -11.80 -1.37 -33.80
N ASN A 484 -10.54 -1.48 -34.21
CA ASN A 484 -9.63 -2.54 -33.76
C ASN A 484 -9.09 -2.33 -32.33
N HIS A 485 -9.38 -1.19 -31.70
CA HIS A 485 -9.09 -0.97 -30.28
C HIS A 485 -10.24 -1.41 -29.36
N ILE A 486 -11.36 -1.92 -29.90
CA ILE A 486 -12.46 -2.43 -29.10
C ILE A 486 -12.53 -3.95 -29.29
N LEU A 487 -12.35 -4.69 -28.20
CA LEU A 487 -12.48 -6.14 -28.16
C LEU A 487 -13.94 -6.53 -27.95
N LYS A 488 -14.38 -7.61 -28.62
CA LYS A 488 -15.77 -8.09 -28.60
C LYS A 488 -16.26 -8.60 -27.25
N GLU A 489 -15.33 -8.98 -26.36
CA GLU A 489 -15.63 -9.53 -25.06
C GLU A 489 -15.00 -8.66 -23.96
N ARG A 490 -15.52 -8.82 -22.74
CA ARG A 490 -14.98 -8.19 -21.53
C ARG A 490 -13.88 -9.07 -20.93
N PHE A 491 -12.64 -8.60 -20.98
CA PHE A 491 -11.46 -9.25 -20.43
C PHE A 491 -10.91 -8.50 -19.22
N SER A 492 -10.19 -9.21 -18.35
CA SER A 492 -9.27 -8.61 -17.39
C SER A 492 -7.85 -8.96 -17.77
N SER A 493 -6.94 -7.99 -17.70
CA SER A 493 -5.53 -8.17 -18.04
C SER A 493 -4.88 -9.26 -17.20
N LYS A 494 -5.30 -9.42 -15.94
CA LYS A 494 -4.81 -10.45 -15.01
C LYS A 494 -5.09 -11.88 -15.46
N ASN A 495 -6.10 -12.07 -16.32
CA ASN A 495 -6.51 -13.39 -16.81
C ASN A 495 -6.02 -13.67 -18.24
N LEU A 496 -5.30 -12.73 -18.86
CA LEU A 496 -4.73 -12.94 -20.18
C LEU A 496 -3.53 -13.87 -20.12
N TYR A 497 -3.37 -14.73 -21.14
CA TYR A 497 -2.28 -15.70 -21.22
C TYR A 497 -1.48 -15.58 -22.53
N HIS A 498 -0.24 -16.06 -22.51
CA HIS A 498 0.66 -15.96 -23.67
C HIS A 498 0.10 -16.73 -24.87
N GLY A 499 0.06 -16.09 -26.04
CA GLY A 499 -0.46 -16.68 -27.27
C GLY A 499 -1.99 -16.64 -27.40
N GLN A 500 -2.71 -16.04 -26.46
CA GLN A 500 -4.15 -15.82 -26.58
C GLN A 500 -4.46 -14.91 -27.79
N GLU A 501 -5.52 -15.22 -28.53
CA GLU A 501 -6.05 -14.37 -29.61
C GLU A 501 -7.31 -13.64 -29.13
N LEU A 502 -7.34 -12.32 -29.30
CA LEU A 502 -8.45 -11.44 -28.91
C LEU A 502 -9.12 -10.88 -30.16
N GLU A 503 -10.42 -11.12 -30.32
CA GLU A 503 -11.17 -10.62 -31.48
C GLU A 503 -11.68 -9.19 -31.27
N THR A 504 -11.42 -8.33 -32.24
CA THR A 504 -11.85 -6.93 -32.24
C THR A 504 -13.20 -6.74 -32.95
N LEU A 505 -13.87 -5.61 -32.72
CA LEU A 505 -15.06 -5.22 -33.48
C LEU A 505 -14.78 -5.02 -34.97
N GLY A 506 -13.54 -4.69 -35.34
CA GLY A 506 -13.12 -4.61 -36.74
C GLY A 506 -12.82 -5.97 -37.40
N GLY A 507 -13.01 -7.09 -36.70
CA GLY A 507 -12.82 -8.45 -37.23
C GLY A 507 -11.37 -8.91 -37.28
N VAL A 508 -10.44 -8.13 -36.70
CA VAL A 508 -9.03 -8.51 -36.56
C VAL A 508 -8.83 -9.28 -35.26
N LYS A 509 -8.00 -10.32 -35.31
CA LYS A 509 -7.51 -11.04 -34.14
C LYS A 509 -6.15 -10.50 -33.70
N LEU A 510 -6.05 -10.11 -32.44
CA LEU A 510 -4.84 -9.57 -31.83
C LEU A 510 -4.22 -10.61 -30.90
N ARG A 511 -2.90 -10.76 -30.93
CA ARG A 511 -2.17 -11.72 -30.11
C ARG A 511 -1.74 -11.09 -28.80
N VAL A 512 -1.82 -11.88 -27.73
CA VAL A 512 -1.33 -11.53 -26.40
C VAL A 512 0.09 -12.06 -26.21
N PHE A 513 0.99 -11.19 -25.78
CA PHE A 513 2.34 -11.51 -25.37
C PHE A 513 2.51 -11.21 -23.88
N VAL A 514 2.58 -12.27 -23.07
CA VAL A 514 2.93 -12.17 -21.65
C VAL A 514 4.44 -12.31 -21.51
N PHE A 515 5.08 -11.30 -20.93
CA PHE A 515 6.50 -11.31 -20.56
C PHE A 515 6.63 -11.20 -19.04
N ARG A 516 7.87 -11.25 -18.53
CA ARG A 516 8.15 -11.24 -17.08
C ARG A 516 7.56 -10.03 -16.35
N ASN A 517 7.68 -8.83 -16.93
CA ASN A 517 7.31 -7.57 -16.29
C ASN A 517 6.35 -6.73 -17.16
N SER A 518 5.84 -7.29 -18.26
CA SER A 518 5.01 -6.56 -19.22
C SER A 518 4.01 -7.49 -19.87
N LEU A 519 2.81 -6.97 -20.10
CA LEU A 519 1.73 -7.63 -20.81
C LEU A 519 1.39 -6.79 -22.04
N CYS A 520 1.53 -7.37 -23.23
CA CYS A 520 1.34 -6.67 -24.49
C CYS A 520 0.27 -7.34 -25.35
N ILE A 521 -0.50 -6.52 -26.06
CA ILE A 521 -1.44 -6.92 -27.10
C ILE A 521 -0.89 -6.35 -28.40
N GLU A 522 -0.42 -7.22 -29.28
CA GLU A 522 0.42 -6.84 -30.42
C GLU A 522 1.60 -5.95 -29.97
N ASN A 523 1.76 -4.75 -30.57
CA ASN A 523 2.83 -3.80 -30.27
C ASN A 523 2.60 -2.98 -28.98
N ALA A 524 1.36 -2.91 -28.49
CA ALA A 524 0.99 -2.03 -27.41
C ALA A 524 0.96 -2.79 -26.09
N CYS A 525 1.53 -2.22 -25.03
CA CYS A 525 1.60 -2.86 -23.73
C CYS A 525 0.74 -2.11 -22.71
N ILE A 526 0.18 -2.88 -21.76
CA ILE A 526 -0.61 -2.34 -20.65
C ILE A 526 0.30 -1.47 -19.79
N ALA A 527 -0.13 -0.24 -19.57
CA ALA A 527 0.66 0.82 -18.95
C ALA A 527 0.18 1.19 -17.54
N ALA A 528 -1.05 0.83 -17.18
CA ALA A 528 -1.64 1.06 -15.88
C ALA A 528 -2.69 -0.03 -15.59
N ASP A 529 -3.15 -0.09 -14.34
CA ASP A 529 -4.18 -1.04 -13.91
C ASP A 529 -5.47 -0.87 -14.71
N ASP A 530 -6.17 -2.00 -14.92
CA ASP A 530 -7.46 -2.02 -15.61
C ASP A 530 -8.48 -1.11 -14.89
N LYS A 531 -9.20 -0.31 -15.67
CA LYS A 531 -10.43 0.31 -15.18
C LYS A 531 -11.61 -0.60 -15.49
N ASN A 532 -12.26 -1.10 -14.44
CA ASN A 532 -13.36 -2.05 -14.55
C ASN A 532 -14.69 -1.32 -14.44
N GLY A 533 -15.34 -1.09 -15.59
CA GLY A 533 -16.65 -0.46 -15.67
C GLY A 533 -17.79 -1.40 -15.34
N ARG A 534 -19.02 -0.88 -15.40
CA ARG A 534 -20.22 -1.67 -15.14
C ARG A 534 -20.42 -2.80 -16.15
N PHE A 535 -20.30 -2.46 -17.43
CA PHE A 535 -20.54 -3.37 -18.55
C PHE A 535 -19.24 -3.78 -19.25
N ALA A 536 -18.25 -2.88 -19.28
CA ALA A 536 -17.04 -3.03 -20.08
C ALA A 536 -15.78 -2.67 -19.27
N ASN A 537 -14.63 -3.18 -19.71
CA ASN A 537 -13.33 -2.90 -19.10
C ASN A 537 -12.49 -2.01 -20.02
N MET A 538 -11.57 -1.23 -19.45
CA MET A 538 -10.64 -0.38 -20.19
C MET A 538 -9.22 -0.74 -19.82
N PHE A 539 -8.45 -1.18 -20.82
CA PHE A 539 -7.02 -1.38 -20.72
C PHE A 539 -6.32 -0.11 -21.18
N ILE A 540 -5.56 0.49 -20.26
CA ILE A 540 -4.74 1.66 -20.58
C ILE A 540 -3.45 1.15 -21.21
N ILE A 541 -3.21 1.49 -22.48
CA ILE A 541 -2.04 1.02 -23.24
C ILE A 541 -1.05 2.15 -23.54
N ASN A 542 0.23 1.82 -23.64
CA ASN A 542 1.31 2.80 -23.80
C ASN A 542 1.44 3.40 -25.21
N LYS A 543 0.87 2.73 -26.22
CA LYS A 543 1.00 3.09 -27.65
C LYS A 543 -0.32 2.87 -28.38
N LEU A 544 -0.45 3.51 -29.54
CA LEU A 544 -1.49 3.15 -30.50
C LEU A 544 -1.22 1.74 -31.05
N LEU A 545 -2.25 0.90 -31.05
CA LEU A 545 -2.17 -0.45 -31.59
C LEU A 545 -1.87 -0.39 -33.10
N THR A 546 -0.98 -1.25 -33.58
CA THR A 546 -0.73 -1.49 -35.01
C THR A 546 -1.00 -2.96 -35.30
N PRO A 547 -2.18 -3.29 -35.87
CA PRO A 547 -2.50 -4.66 -36.21
C PRO A 547 -1.51 -5.25 -37.23
N PRO A 548 -1.25 -6.57 -37.20
CA PRO A 548 -0.31 -7.20 -38.12
C PRO A 548 -0.79 -7.12 -39.57
N MET A 549 0.12 -6.79 -40.50
CA MET A 549 -0.16 -6.73 -41.93
C MET A 549 0.72 -7.72 -42.70
N GLY A 550 0.12 -8.76 -43.27
CA GLY A 550 0.84 -9.77 -44.07
C GLY A 550 1.89 -10.55 -43.28
N THR A 551 2.74 -11.29 -43.98
CA THR A 551 3.93 -11.94 -43.39
C THR A 551 5.08 -10.95 -43.26
N VAL A 552 6.16 -11.34 -42.57
CA VAL A 552 7.40 -10.54 -42.51
C VAL A 552 7.89 -10.18 -43.92
N MET A 553 7.82 -11.12 -44.87
CA MET A 553 8.23 -10.86 -46.25
C MET A 553 7.30 -9.88 -46.97
N ASP A 554 5.99 -9.92 -46.72
CA ASP A 554 5.03 -8.99 -47.31
C ASP A 554 5.24 -7.57 -46.78
N LEU A 555 5.50 -7.44 -45.48
CA LEU A 555 5.83 -6.17 -44.83
C LEU A 555 7.10 -5.56 -45.44
N LEU A 556 8.17 -6.35 -45.58
CA LEU A 556 9.44 -5.87 -46.15
C LEU A 556 9.32 -5.48 -47.63
N LYS A 557 8.42 -6.12 -48.40
CA LYS A 557 8.17 -5.75 -49.80
C LYS A 557 7.36 -4.48 -49.95
N ALA A 558 6.52 -4.15 -48.96
CA ALA A 558 5.65 -2.98 -49.00
C ALA A 558 6.39 -1.67 -48.67
N ASP A 559 7.60 -1.74 -48.13
CA ASP A 559 8.39 -0.58 -47.70
C ASP A 559 9.72 -0.51 -48.47
N ASP A 560 9.86 0.56 -49.26
CA ASP A 560 11.00 0.79 -50.15
C ASP A 560 12.35 0.85 -49.42
N ARG A 561 12.36 1.15 -48.11
CA ARG A 561 13.58 1.18 -47.28
C ARG A 561 14.22 -0.20 -47.14
N PHE A 562 13.50 -1.28 -47.41
CA PHE A 562 14.01 -2.65 -47.32
C PHE A 562 14.25 -3.30 -48.70
N SER A 563 14.14 -2.57 -49.81
CA SER A 563 14.30 -3.11 -51.17
C SER A 563 15.64 -3.86 -51.39
N THR A 564 16.75 -3.36 -50.85
CA THR A 564 18.05 -4.07 -50.90
C THR A 564 18.02 -5.35 -50.08
N LEU A 565 17.44 -5.30 -48.88
CA LEU A 565 17.28 -6.45 -47.99
C LEU A 565 16.44 -7.56 -48.63
N VAL A 566 15.34 -7.20 -49.30
CA VAL A 566 14.47 -8.13 -50.03
C VAL A 566 15.26 -8.90 -51.09
N GLY A 567 16.08 -8.22 -51.89
CA GLY A 567 16.95 -8.87 -52.89
C GLY A 567 17.99 -9.80 -52.26
N ILE A 568 18.54 -9.41 -51.11
CA ILE A 568 19.50 -10.23 -50.34
C ILE A 568 18.81 -11.49 -49.76
N ILE A 569 17.61 -11.37 -49.19
CA ILE A 569 16.82 -12.49 -48.67
C ILE A 569 16.53 -13.52 -49.77
N GLN A 570 16.17 -13.06 -50.98
CA GLN A 570 15.92 -13.92 -52.14
C GLN A 570 17.19 -14.67 -52.55
N ARG A 571 18.32 -13.97 -52.66
CA ARG A 571 19.61 -14.60 -53.02
C ARG A 571 20.12 -15.57 -51.94
N ALA A 572 19.83 -15.31 -50.68
CA ALA A 572 20.17 -16.17 -49.54
C ALA A 572 19.24 -17.39 -49.39
N GLY A 573 18.13 -17.46 -50.15
CA GLY A 573 17.16 -18.54 -50.07
C GLY A 573 16.32 -18.55 -48.80
N LEU A 574 16.09 -17.38 -48.17
CA LEU A 574 15.33 -17.26 -46.91
C LEU A 574 13.87 -16.80 -47.09
N THR A 575 13.42 -16.60 -48.32
CA THR A 575 12.04 -16.15 -48.61
C THR A 575 10.98 -17.10 -48.06
N GLU A 576 11.16 -18.41 -48.20
CA GLU A 576 10.19 -19.39 -47.69
C GLU A 576 10.12 -19.38 -46.16
N LEU A 577 11.27 -19.24 -45.49
CA LEU A 577 11.35 -19.18 -44.03
C LEU A 577 10.53 -18.00 -43.49
N LEU A 578 10.68 -16.82 -44.11
CA LEU A 578 10.02 -15.57 -43.68
C LEU A 578 8.56 -15.44 -44.15
N ASN A 579 8.09 -16.31 -45.05
CA ASN A 579 6.66 -16.46 -45.39
C ASN A 579 5.95 -17.51 -44.54
N LYS A 580 6.69 -18.50 -44.03
CA LYS A 580 6.11 -19.59 -43.23
C LYS A 580 5.60 -19.07 -41.88
N LYS A 581 4.52 -19.68 -41.37
CA LYS A 581 4.06 -19.47 -39.99
C LYS A 581 5.21 -19.73 -39.01
N GLY A 582 5.40 -18.82 -38.07
CA GLY A 582 6.47 -18.80 -37.10
C GLY A 582 6.33 -17.62 -36.14
N THR A 583 7.31 -17.47 -35.26
CA THR A 583 7.37 -16.44 -34.21
C THR A 583 8.68 -15.68 -34.32
N TYR A 584 8.85 -14.89 -35.37
CA TYR A 584 10.15 -14.25 -35.63
C TYR A 584 10.27 -12.87 -35.00
N THR A 585 11.46 -12.53 -34.50
CA THR A 585 11.86 -11.12 -34.27
C THR A 585 12.97 -10.79 -35.24
N PHE A 586 12.70 -9.95 -36.24
CA PHE A 586 13.67 -9.63 -37.27
C PHE A 586 14.20 -8.20 -37.11
N PHE A 587 15.48 -8.06 -36.75
CA PHE A 587 16.20 -6.78 -36.82
C PHE A 587 16.58 -6.51 -38.27
N ALA A 588 15.68 -5.89 -39.04
CA ALA A 588 15.81 -5.72 -40.48
C ALA A 588 16.72 -4.52 -40.84
N PRO A 589 17.87 -4.74 -41.49
CA PRO A 589 18.72 -3.64 -41.94
C PRO A 589 18.07 -2.88 -43.11
N THR A 590 18.02 -1.56 -43.02
CA THR A 590 17.52 -0.69 -44.10
C THR A 590 18.55 -0.56 -45.23
N ASN A 591 18.16 0.05 -46.36
CA ASN A 591 19.07 0.42 -47.44
C ASN A 591 20.24 1.29 -46.94
N ALA A 592 20.03 2.12 -45.91
CA ALA A 592 21.07 2.94 -45.30
C ALA A 592 22.12 2.07 -44.60
N ALA A 593 21.70 0.98 -43.93
CA ALA A 593 22.60 0.03 -43.29
C ALA A 593 23.57 -0.65 -44.27
N PHE A 594 23.06 -1.03 -45.45
CA PHE A 594 23.90 -1.61 -46.50
C PHE A 594 24.79 -0.57 -47.18
N SER A 595 24.30 0.67 -47.34
CA SER A 595 25.07 1.77 -47.92
C SER A 595 26.21 2.24 -47.02
N ALA A 596 26.07 2.09 -45.69
CA ALA A 596 27.10 2.40 -44.71
C ALA A 596 28.23 1.35 -44.65
N MET A 597 28.04 0.18 -45.27
CA MET A 597 29.05 -0.87 -45.30
C MET A 597 30.13 -0.57 -46.36
N PRO A 598 31.43 -0.87 -46.10
CA PRO A 598 32.46 -0.75 -47.11
C PRO A 598 32.10 -1.55 -48.38
N PRO A 599 32.21 -0.97 -49.59
CA PRO A 599 31.81 -1.66 -50.83
C PRO A 599 32.52 -2.99 -51.07
N ALA A 600 33.75 -3.13 -50.57
CA ALA A 600 34.52 -4.38 -50.61
C ALA A 600 33.86 -5.49 -49.78
N ASP A 601 33.38 -5.17 -48.58
CA ASP A 601 32.71 -6.11 -47.68
C ASP A 601 31.36 -6.53 -48.23
N LEU A 602 30.57 -5.57 -48.73
CA LEU A 602 29.30 -5.85 -49.38
C LEU A 602 29.49 -6.74 -50.62
N SER A 603 30.49 -6.44 -51.45
CA SER A 603 30.82 -7.26 -52.63
C SER A 603 31.26 -8.67 -52.25
N LYS A 604 31.98 -8.84 -51.14
CA LYS A 604 32.39 -10.15 -50.62
C LYS A 604 31.18 -10.95 -50.14
N LEU A 605 30.31 -10.34 -49.33
CA LEU A 605 29.07 -10.94 -48.87
C LEU A 605 28.19 -11.37 -50.05
N MET A 606 28.04 -10.51 -51.07
CA MET A 606 27.23 -10.81 -52.25
C MET A 606 27.75 -11.99 -53.07
N ARG A 607 29.03 -12.35 -53.00
CA ARG A 607 29.57 -13.53 -53.70
C ARG A 607 29.28 -14.85 -52.99
N ASN A 608 28.94 -14.82 -51.69
CA ASN A 608 28.75 -16.02 -50.88
C ASN A 608 27.33 -16.09 -50.28
N PRO A 609 26.38 -16.78 -50.94
CA PRO A 609 25.03 -16.95 -50.45
C PRO A 609 24.93 -17.58 -49.06
N LYS A 610 25.89 -18.45 -48.68
CA LYS A 610 25.90 -19.08 -47.35
C LYS A 610 26.26 -18.09 -46.25
N GLU A 611 27.21 -17.20 -46.50
CA GLU A 611 27.55 -16.12 -45.56
C GLU A 611 26.40 -15.12 -45.41
N LEU A 612 25.73 -14.76 -46.51
CA LEU A 612 24.51 -13.93 -46.47
C LEU A 612 23.41 -14.58 -45.63
N ALA A 613 23.16 -15.88 -45.85
CA ALA A 613 22.15 -16.61 -45.07
C ALA A 613 22.50 -16.63 -43.57
N ASN A 614 23.77 -16.85 -43.21
CA ASN A 614 24.20 -16.84 -41.80
C ASN A 614 24.10 -15.44 -41.19
N LEU A 615 24.48 -14.39 -41.92
CA LEU A 615 24.32 -13.00 -41.49
C LEU A 615 22.86 -12.66 -41.21
N LEU A 616 21.95 -13.01 -42.13
CA LEU A 616 20.52 -12.76 -41.95
C LEU A 616 19.94 -13.58 -40.79
N LYS A 617 20.33 -14.85 -40.64
CA LYS A 617 19.92 -15.68 -39.50
C LYS A 617 20.37 -15.10 -38.15
N TYR A 618 21.52 -14.41 -38.10
CA TYR A 618 21.95 -13.68 -36.90
C TYR A 618 21.01 -12.52 -36.52
N HIS A 619 20.29 -11.95 -37.49
CA HIS A 619 19.34 -10.85 -37.26
C HIS A 619 17.92 -11.33 -36.92
N ILE A 620 17.66 -12.65 -36.96
CA ILE A 620 16.32 -13.22 -36.76
C ILE A 620 16.31 -14.02 -35.45
N GLY A 621 15.51 -13.59 -34.48
CA GLY A 621 15.19 -14.32 -33.25
C GLY A 621 14.02 -15.30 -33.40
N GLU A 622 13.97 -16.30 -32.51
CA GLU A 622 12.99 -17.41 -32.52
C GLU A 622 11.66 -17.13 -31.79
N GLU A 623 11.53 -15.97 -31.14
CA GLU A 623 10.33 -15.57 -30.39
C GLU A 623 9.85 -14.17 -30.77
N PHE A 624 8.59 -13.85 -30.48
CA PHE A 624 8.09 -12.46 -30.57
C PHE A 624 8.68 -11.61 -29.44
N LEU A 625 9.40 -10.55 -29.81
CA LEU A 625 9.87 -9.56 -28.86
C LEU A 625 9.54 -8.16 -29.37
N VAL A 626 8.49 -7.58 -28.80
CA VAL A 626 8.11 -6.17 -29.02
C VAL A 626 8.94 -5.25 -28.12
N SER A 627 9.08 -3.99 -28.51
CA SER A 627 9.90 -2.99 -27.82
C SER A 627 9.48 -2.78 -26.37
N GLY A 628 8.18 -2.88 -26.08
CA GLY A 628 7.64 -2.74 -24.72
C GLY A 628 8.07 -3.86 -23.75
N ALA A 629 8.59 -4.97 -24.27
CA ALA A 629 9.14 -6.08 -23.48
C ALA A 629 10.66 -5.98 -23.28
N VAL A 630 11.32 -4.99 -23.91
CA VAL A 630 12.77 -4.81 -23.79
C VAL A 630 13.08 -4.08 -22.48
N THR A 631 13.76 -4.79 -21.59
CA THR A 631 14.28 -4.29 -20.31
C THR A 631 15.81 -4.18 -20.38
N SER A 632 16.47 -3.77 -19.30
CA SER A 632 17.92 -3.51 -19.29
C SER A 632 18.82 -4.74 -19.53
N HIS A 633 18.27 -5.96 -19.53
CA HIS A 633 19.03 -7.21 -19.68
C HIS A 633 18.34 -8.23 -20.61
N THR A 634 17.52 -7.77 -21.55
CA THR A 634 16.81 -8.68 -22.46
C THR A 634 17.80 -9.31 -23.44
N ARG A 635 17.75 -10.64 -23.61
CA ARG A 635 18.59 -11.38 -24.56
C ARG A 635 17.72 -12.22 -25.48
N VAL A 636 18.00 -12.18 -26.77
CA VAL A 636 17.31 -12.97 -27.79
C VAL A 636 18.27 -13.99 -28.37
N THR A 637 17.81 -15.23 -28.52
CA THR A 637 18.55 -16.26 -29.26
C THR A 637 18.25 -16.09 -30.75
N PRO A 638 19.25 -15.73 -31.58
CA PRO A 638 19.07 -15.70 -33.03
C PRO A 638 19.07 -17.12 -33.61
N LEU A 639 18.62 -17.27 -34.86
CA LEU A 639 18.63 -18.55 -35.59
C LEU A 639 20.05 -19.12 -35.79
N THR A 640 21.08 -18.29 -35.67
CA THR A 640 22.49 -18.69 -35.74
C THR A 640 23.36 -17.68 -35.00
N GLY A 641 24.38 -18.13 -34.26
CA GLY A 641 25.37 -17.28 -33.58
C GLY A 641 25.06 -17.01 -32.11
N ASP A 642 25.81 -16.08 -31.52
CA ASP A 642 25.66 -15.69 -30.12
C ASP A 642 24.38 -14.89 -29.86
N LYS A 643 23.91 -14.90 -28.62
CA LYS A 643 22.70 -14.16 -28.22
C LYS A 643 22.84 -12.67 -28.50
N LEU A 644 21.76 -12.07 -29.01
CA LEU A 644 21.63 -10.63 -29.17
C LEU A 644 21.31 -10.01 -27.81
N GLU A 645 22.04 -8.96 -27.43
CA GLU A 645 21.78 -8.19 -26.22
C GLU A 645 20.95 -6.96 -26.54
N LEU A 646 19.81 -6.82 -25.87
CA LEU A 646 18.90 -5.71 -26.05
C LEU A 646 18.81 -4.87 -24.79
N GLY A 647 18.61 -3.58 -24.98
CA GLY A 647 18.33 -2.65 -23.90
C GLY A 647 17.63 -1.40 -24.40
N THR A 648 17.00 -0.67 -23.49
CA THR A 648 16.28 0.56 -23.82
C THR A 648 16.97 1.75 -23.18
N ARG A 649 17.21 2.82 -23.95
CA ARG A 649 17.72 4.11 -23.45
C ARG A 649 16.87 5.23 -24.04
N ASN A 650 16.31 6.10 -23.18
CA ASN A 650 15.43 7.20 -23.60
C ASN A 650 14.38 6.71 -24.62
N THR A 651 13.60 5.70 -24.24
CA THR A 651 12.57 5.00 -25.06
C THR A 651 13.04 4.33 -26.36
N THR A 652 14.32 4.49 -26.74
CA THR A 652 14.89 3.88 -27.93
C THR A 652 15.44 2.50 -27.59
N VAL A 653 15.04 1.48 -28.35
CA VAL A 653 15.57 0.12 -28.22
C VAL A 653 16.92 0.04 -28.92
N TYR A 654 17.86 -0.67 -28.31
CA TYR A 654 19.17 -0.98 -28.87
C TYR A 654 19.33 -2.49 -28.95
N VAL A 655 19.95 -2.98 -30.02
CA VAL A 655 20.37 -4.37 -30.20
C VAL A 655 21.88 -4.39 -30.45
N ASN A 656 22.66 -5.06 -29.59
CA ASN A 656 24.12 -5.03 -29.60
C ASN A 656 24.71 -3.62 -29.79
N ARG A 657 24.15 -2.63 -29.09
CA ARG A 657 24.52 -1.19 -29.16
C ARG A 657 24.12 -0.47 -30.47
N VAL A 658 23.41 -1.12 -31.38
CA VAL A 658 22.81 -0.50 -32.56
C VAL A 658 21.42 0.01 -32.21
N PRO A 659 21.11 1.31 -32.43
CA PRO A 659 19.76 1.83 -32.20
C PRO A 659 18.78 1.26 -33.23
N VAL A 660 17.59 0.88 -32.76
CA VAL A 660 16.43 0.59 -33.60
C VAL A 660 15.78 1.91 -33.99
N VAL A 661 15.68 2.14 -35.29
CA VAL A 661 15.14 3.38 -35.88
C VAL A 661 13.62 3.38 -35.83
N GLU A 662 13.02 2.23 -36.14
CA GLU A 662 11.59 2.03 -36.07
C GLU A 662 11.32 0.63 -35.53
N ALA A 663 10.59 0.57 -34.42
CA ALA A 663 10.30 -0.67 -33.72
C ALA A 663 8.83 -1.08 -33.90
N ASP A 664 8.56 -2.36 -33.68
CA ASP A 664 7.22 -2.95 -33.62
C ASP A 664 6.44 -2.91 -34.94
N LEU A 665 7.12 -3.13 -36.06
CA LEU A 665 6.44 -3.36 -37.34
C LEU A 665 5.83 -4.78 -37.32
N MET A 666 4.54 -4.87 -37.02
CA MET A 666 3.87 -6.14 -36.74
C MET A 666 3.53 -6.91 -38.03
N ALA A 667 3.92 -8.18 -38.07
CA ALA A 667 3.55 -9.14 -39.10
C ALA A 667 2.82 -10.36 -38.49
N THR A 668 2.10 -11.11 -39.33
CA THR A 668 1.32 -12.29 -38.93
C THR A 668 2.19 -13.43 -38.39
N ASN A 669 3.46 -13.50 -38.79
CA ASN A 669 4.43 -14.52 -38.36
C ASN A 669 5.68 -13.93 -37.68
N GLY A 670 5.68 -12.64 -37.32
CA GLY A 670 6.82 -12.03 -36.65
C GLY A 670 6.65 -10.54 -36.35
N VAL A 671 7.67 -9.95 -35.77
CA VAL A 671 7.82 -8.51 -35.57
C VAL A 671 9.12 -8.06 -36.24
N VAL A 672 9.08 -6.92 -36.92
CA VAL A 672 10.24 -6.32 -37.58
C VAL A 672 10.66 -5.06 -36.82
N HIS A 673 11.97 -4.94 -36.60
CA HIS A 673 12.62 -3.78 -36.00
C HIS A 673 13.65 -3.25 -37.00
N ALA A 674 13.42 -2.05 -37.55
CA ALA A 674 14.29 -1.45 -38.54
C ALA A 674 15.59 -0.93 -37.91
N VAL A 675 16.74 -1.27 -38.50
CA VAL A 675 18.06 -0.80 -38.07
C VAL A 675 18.83 -0.18 -39.23
N ASP A 676 19.49 0.95 -38.99
CA ASP A 676 20.33 1.63 -39.99
C ASP A 676 21.80 1.17 -39.96
N VAL A 677 22.11 0.14 -39.16
CA VAL A 677 23.44 -0.48 -39.10
C VAL A 677 23.28 -2.00 -39.02
N ILE A 678 24.11 -2.72 -39.77
CA ILE A 678 24.14 -4.19 -39.70
C ILE A 678 24.63 -4.62 -38.32
N VAL A 679 23.81 -5.41 -37.63
CA VAL A 679 24.06 -5.90 -36.28
C VAL A 679 25.19 -6.92 -36.32
N LYS A 680 26.21 -6.70 -35.51
CA LYS A 680 27.38 -7.59 -35.38
C LYS A 680 27.40 -8.23 -33.99
N PRO A 681 28.01 -9.42 -33.85
CA PRO A 681 28.33 -9.96 -32.53
C PRO A 681 29.11 -8.96 -31.71
N LEU A 682 28.74 -8.84 -30.43
CA LEU A 682 29.56 -8.08 -29.51
C LEU A 682 30.92 -8.77 -29.38
N PRO A 683 32.03 -8.01 -29.34
CA PRO A 683 33.32 -8.60 -29.06
C PRO A 683 33.22 -9.35 -27.73
N LEU A 684 33.74 -10.58 -27.70
CA LEU A 684 33.90 -11.31 -26.45
C LEU A 684 34.59 -10.36 -25.48
N GLN A 685 33.95 -10.10 -24.35
CA GLN A 685 34.60 -9.39 -23.27
C GLN A 685 35.62 -10.37 -22.71
N ASP A 686 36.81 -10.41 -23.32
CA ASP A 686 37.98 -11.02 -22.73
C ASP A 686 38.18 -10.29 -21.42
N CYS A 687 37.72 -10.89 -20.32
CA CYS A 687 38.20 -10.55 -19.01
C CYS A 687 39.66 -10.99 -18.98
N ASP A 688 40.53 -10.17 -19.58
CA ASP A 688 41.93 -10.17 -19.21
C ASP A 688 41.94 -10.01 -17.70
N PHE A 689 42.43 -11.04 -17.00
CA PHE A 689 42.55 -11.10 -15.54
C PHE A 689 43.25 -9.84 -14.97
N PHE A 690 44.00 -9.13 -15.81
CA PHE A 690 44.68 -7.86 -15.51
C PHE A 690 43.81 -6.59 -15.63
N SER A 691 42.70 -6.61 -16.38
CA SER A 691 41.87 -5.40 -16.61
C SER A 691 40.86 -5.13 -15.48
N CYS A 692 40.37 -6.17 -14.80
CA CYS A 692 39.54 -6.01 -13.60
C CYS A 692 40.33 -5.50 -12.37
N ALA A 693 41.67 -5.56 -12.40
CA ALA A 693 42.52 -5.06 -11.32
C ALA A 693 42.82 -3.56 -11.40
N LYS A 694 42.40 -2.86 -12.46
CA LYS A 694 42.61 -1.42 -12.64
C LYS A 694 41.28 -0.67 -12.69
N GLY A 695 40.65 -0.54 -11.52
CA GLY A 695 39.65 0.51 -11.29
C GLY A 695 40.26 1.92 -11.37
N PRO A 696 39.45 2.98 -11.48
CA PRO A 696 39.85 4.34 -11.89
C PRO A 696 40.52 5.16 -10.77
N TRP A 697 41.58 4.63 -10.16
CA TRP A 697 42.36 5.33 -9.13
C TRP A 697 43.85 5.10 -9.28
N MET A 698 44.43 5.43 -10.44
CA MET A 698 45.88 5.59 -10.55
C MET A 698 46.18 6.61 -11.64
N LYS A 699 46.24 7.88 -11.25
CA LYS A 699 47.06 8.85 -11.97
C LYS A 699 48.50 8.68 -11.50
N SER A 700 49.39 8.55 -12.47
CA SER A 700 50.83 8.55 -12.35
C SER A 700 51.35 9.76 -11.57
N GLY A 701 52.24 9.52 -10.61
CA GLY A 701 53.04 10.56 -9.97
C GLY A 701 53.46 10.17 -8.55
N ASP A 702 54.74 9.81 -8.43
CA ASP A 702 55.57 9.90 -7.23
C ASP A 702 55.17 9.10 -5.99
N PHE A 703 55.78 7.93 -5.80
CA PHE A 703 56.24 7.50 -4.47
C PHE A 703 57.35 6.45 -4.59
N GLN A 704 58.56 6.81 -4.14
CA GLN A 704 59.70 5.88 -4.03
C GLN A 704 59.49 4.94 -2.84
N ILE A 705 59.56 3.64 -3.10
CA ILE A 705 59.54 2.59 -2.07
C ILE A 705 60.96 2.48 -1.51
N SER A 706 61.21 3.11 -0.36
CA SER A 706 62.26 2.70 0.56
C SER A 706 61.68 2.73 1.97
N GLN A 707 61.79 1.59 2.67
CA GLN A 707 61.28 1.28 4.01
C GLN A 707 59.87 0.67 4.06
N ILE A 708 59.82 -0.65 3.83
CA ILE A 708 58.82 -1.52 4.46
C ILE A 708 59.61 -2.55 5.27
N ASP A 709 59.36 -2.55 6.58
CA ASP A 709 59.94 -3.45 7.58
C ASP A 709 59.35 -4.87 7.48
N ASP A 710 60.20 -5.89 7.62
CA ASP A 710 59.93 -7.32 7.39
C ASP A 710 58.87 -7.93 8.33
N SER A 711 58.46 -7.19 9.36
CA SER A 711 57.39 -7.57 10.29
C SER A 711 55.98 -7.50 9.68
N LYS A 712 55.76 -6.75 8.59
CA LYS A 712 54.44 -6.60 7.93
C LYS A 712 54.15 -7.61 6.83
N VAL A 713 55.19 -8.22 6.25
CA VAL A 713 55.06 -9.26 5.20
C VAL A 713 54.57 -10.59 5.80
N MET A 714 54.92 -10.88 7.05
CA MET A 714 54.51 -12.10 7.75
C MET A 714 53.02 -12.13 8.08
N ALA A 715 52.40 -10.99 8.43
CA ALA A 715 50.96 -10.91 8.70
C ALA A 715 50.12 -11.15 7.43
N LEU A 716 50.58 -10.67 6.27
CA LEU A 716 49.91 -10.89 4.98
C LEU A 716 50.03 -12.34 4.51
N HIS A 717 51.20 -12.97 4.74
CA HIS A 717 51.40 -14.39 4.45
C HIS A 717 50.56 -15.30 5.35
N MET A 718 50.43 -15.00 6.65
CA MET A 718 49.57 -15.77 7.54
C MET A 718 48.08 -15.61 7.19
N PHE A 719 47.64 -14.43 6.76
CA PHE A 719 46.28 -14.19 6.30
C PHE A 719 45.94 -14.98 5.02
N TRP A 720 46.88 -15.06 4.07
CA TRP A 720 46.72 -15.86 2.84
C TRP A 720 46.75 -17.38 3.09
N ILE A 721 47.55 -17.84 4.05
CA ILE A 721 47.57 -19.25 4.49
C ILE A 721 46.24 -19.62 5.16
N PHE A 722 45.68 -18.73 5.98
CA PHE A 722 44.39 -18.93 6.64
C PHE A 722 43.22 -19.03 5.64
N ILE A 723 43.22 -18.18 4.59
CA ILE A 723 42.25 -18.25 3.49
C ILE A 723 42.41 -19.54 2.67
N ARG A 724 43.64 -20.00 2.40
CA ARG A 724 43.87 -21.27 1.70
C ARG A 724 43.44 -22.49 2.50
N LEU A 725 43.61 -22.49 3.83
CA LEU A 725 43.13 -23.56 4.71
C LEU A 725 41.60 -23.58 4.82
N LEU A 726 40.95 -22.41 4.80
CA LEU A 726 39.49 -22.27 4.73
C LEU A 726 38.90 -22.76 3.41
N LEU A 727 39.56 -22.47 2.28
CA LEU A 727 39.10 -22.92 0.96
C LEU A 727 39.34 -24.42 0.71
N TRP A 728 40.30 -25.04 1.41
CA TRP A 728 40.53 -26.48 1.31
C TRP A 728 39.51 -27.32 2.13
N ASN A 729 38.99 -26.78 3.22
CA ASN A 729 37.94 -27.42 4.03
C ASN A 729 36.53 -27.36 3.41
N PHE A 730 36.33 -26.58 2.34
CA PHE A 730 35.03 -26.45 1.66
C PHE A 730 34.74 -27.58 0.65
N SER A 731 35.66 -28.53 0.45
CA SER A 731 35.50 -29.64 -0.49
C SER A 731 34.97 -30.95 0.13
N LEU A 732 34.61 -31.00 1.41
CA LEU A 732 33.98 -32.19 2.00
C LEU A 732 32.77 -31.86 2.90
N ASN A 733 31.63 -32.42 2.49
CA ASN A 733 30.37 -32.63 3.22
C ASN A 733 29.39 -31.46 3.41
N CYS A 734 28.33 -31.51 2.59
CA CYS A 734 27.02 -30.89 2.82
C CYS A 734 26.30 -31.53 4.02
N LEU A 735 26.34 -30.92 5.21
CA LEU A 735 25.24 -30.96 6.20
C LEU A 735 25.49 -30.01 7.39
N ASN A 736 25.44 -28.68 7.19
CA ASN A 736 25.05 -27.68 8.21
C ASN A 736 25.36 -26.26 7.72
N GLN A 737 24.36 -25.55 7.18
CA GLN A 737 24.57 -24.22 6.58
C GLN A 737 23.89 -23.06 7.31
N MET A 738 23.16 -23.28 8.41
CA MET A 738 22.46 -22.17 9.11
C MET A 738 23.11 -21.69 10.42
N LEU A 739 23.98 -22.47 11.07
CA LEU A 739 24.61 -22.03 12.33
C LEU A 739 25.87 -21.16 12.14
N VAL A 740 26.53 -21.26 10.97
CA VAL A 740 27.83 -20.63 10.70
C VAL A 740 27.68 -19.18 10.20
N GLN A 741 26.57 -18.83 9.56
CA GLN A 741 26.32 -17.46 9.08
C GLN A 741 26.05 -16.46 10.22
N HIS A 742 25.45 -16.89 11.33
CA HIS A 742 25.17 -15.98 12.46
C HIS A 742 26.41 -15.61 13.29
N ILE A 743 27.42 -16.49 13.38
CA ILE A 743 28.67 -16.21 14.10
C ILE A 743 29.58 -15.26 13.28
N PHE A 744 29.48 -15.32 11.95
CA PHE A 744 30.27 -14.49 11.04
C PHE A 744 29.84 -13.01 11.04
N CYS A 745 28.52 -12.71 11.10
CA CYS A 745 28.03 -11.34 11.19
C CYS A 745 28.34 -10.64 12.52
N ILE A 746 28.34 -11.38 13.64
CA ILE A 746 28.62 -10.81 14.96
C ILE A 746 30.11 -10.47 15.12
N SER A 747 31.00 -11.27 14.52
CA SER A 747 32.45 -11.04 14.60
C SER A 747 32.93 -9.88 13.70
N PHE A 748 32.27 -9.65 12.57
CA PHE A 748 32.60 -8.54 11.65
C PHE A 748 32.10 -7.18 12.17
N TYR A 749 30.98 -7.16 12.91
CA TYR A 749 30.44 -5.93 13.51
C TYR A 749 31.24 -5.46 14.73
N CYS A 750 31.79 -6.38 15.54
CA CYS A 750 32.71 -6.03 16.63
C CYS A 750 34.05 -5.49 16.12
N PHE A 751 34.61 -6.08 15.05
CA PHE A 751 35.92 -5.67 14.52
C PHE A 751 35.89 -4.27 13.85
N CYS A 752 34.76 -3.87 13.25
CA CYS A 752 34.60 -2.52 12.69
C CYS A 752 34.41 -1.44 13.77
N ASN A 753 33.86 -1.77 14.94
CA ASN A 753 33.67 -0.78 16.02
C ASN A 753 34.99 -0.47 16.74
N ASP A 754 35.90 -1.44 16.87
CA ASP A 754 37.20 -1.24 17.50
C ASP A 754 38.18 -0.43 16.63
N LEU A 755 37.96 -0.35 15.31
CA LEU A 755 38.77 0.50 14.42
C LEU A 755 38.38 1.99 14.44
N VAL A 756 37.12 2.31 14.80
CA VAL A 756 36.62 3.70 14.85
C VAL A 756 37.10 4.45 16.10
N VAL A 757 37.43 3.73 17.17
CA VAL A 757 37.97 4.29 18.42
C VAL A 757 39.48 4.57 18.34
N ALA A 758 40.19 4.00 17.34
CA ALA A 758 41.65 4.11 17.24
C ALA A 758 42.17 5.31 16.42
N PHE A 759 41.33 6.06 15.70
CA PHE A 759 41.80 7.01 14.68
C PHE A 759 41.18 8.43 14.68
N ASP A 760 40.32 8.80 15.65
CA ASP A 760 39.89 10.18 15.94
C ASP A 760 39.64 11.09 14.70
N ILE A 761 38.67 10.74 13.85
CA ILE A 761 38.28 11.50 12.65
C ILE A 761 36.95 12.27 12.90
N PRO A 762 36.81 13.56 12.54
CA PRO A 762 35.61 14.34 12.80
C PRO A 762 34.40 13.89 11.95
N VAL A 763 33.23 13.77 12.59
CA VAL A 763 31.95 13.39 11.96
C VAL A 763 31.34 14.58 11.21
N ALA A 764 31.84 14.84 10.00
CA ALA A 764 31.22 15.77 9.05
C ALA A 764 31.49 15.37 7.60
N CYS A 765 31.20 14.12 7.23
CA CYS A 765 31.16 13.67 5.83
C CYS A 765 30.44 12.32 5.69
N LEU A 766 29.16 12.24 6.07
CA LEU A 766 28.31 11.05 5.81
C LEU A 766 26.85 11.46 5.48
N HIS A 767 26.69 12.52 4.68
CA HIS A 767 25.45 12.80 3.97
C HIS A 767 25.78 12.80 2.47
N GLY A 768 25.60 11.64 1.83
CA GLY A 768 25.87 11.52 0.38
C GLY A 768 26.06 10.11 -0.16
N LEU A 769 25.43 9.08 0.41
CA LEU A 769 25.36 7.75 -0.23
C LEU A 769 23.96 7.15 0.01
N SER A 770 23.10 7.26 -1.00
CA SER A 770 21.83 6.54 -1.07
C SER A 770 22.12 5.05 -1.27
N TRP A 771 21.78 4.23 -0.27
CA TRP A 771 21.80 2.78 -0.40
C TRP A 771 20.56 2.32 -1.17
N ASN A 772 20.76 1.97 -2.45
CA ASN A 772 19.78 1.21 -3.22
C ASN A 772 19.76 -0.25 -2.73
N LYS A 773 18.59 -0.69 -2.28
CA LYS A 773 18.30 -2.05 -1.81
C LYS A 773 18.53 -3.07 -2.94
N TYR A 774 19.53 -3.94 -2.78
CA TYR A 774 19.57 -5.24 -3.44
C TYR A 774 18.70 -6.21 -2.63
N TYR A 775 17.58 -6.66 -3.21
CA TYR A 775 16.83 -7.82 -2.74
C TYR A 775 17.47 -9.08 -3.34
N LEU A 776 18.11 -9.89 -2.48
CA LEU A 776 18.35 -11.30 -2.73
C LEU A 776 17.12 -12.06 -2.20
N GLY A 777 16.35 -12.66 -3.11
CA GLY A 777 15.14 -13.41 -2.77
C GLY A 777 15.43 -14.89 -2.50
N THR A 778 14.82 -15.39 -1.43
CA THR A 778 14.31 -16.77 -1.28
C THR A 778 12.94 -16.68 -0.65
#